data_AF-A0A9W7KUI1-F1
#
_entry.id   AF-A0A9W7KUI1-F1
#
_cell.length_a   1.000
_cell.length_b   1.000
_cell.length_c   1.000
_cell.angle_alpha   90.00
_cell.angle_beta   90.00
_cell.angle_gamma   90.00
#
_symmetry.space_group_name_H-M   'P 1'
#
loop_
_entity.id
_entity.type
_entity.pdbx_description
1 polymer ?
#
loop_
_entity_poly.entity_id
_entity_poly.type
_entity_poly.pdbx_seq_one_letter_code
_entity_poly.pdbx_strand_id
1 'polypeptide(L)'
;KTEVLYPDPKDPEGRKLVVSLTPTSRLYLNDRILSTSVTSFVVSRSHGFLVYCTNDGNPLLYCEDVDRLMRSDDMDGVDQDEGSGWKEEGRTIERDTVVVAVTEGKPNVILRHHRGNYEGVTPRPIVLRTIRKLIEERKWKEAFDLCRRLKVDFNFLCDYKPEVDVMMSSAPDKHLKPILSTYAKQTPPLIPEALALIKSTNPSITSPEAQGAIKYLAFLCTYEVLYEEAIGTYDYGLAKGVAMGSQMDPKVYLRELGELENEEELRGRYLVDVRLKRWEKAVRNLAASGGPTAEVVRMCETHALHSVALEIYKNGPERGKVMEIVAEKHVKDGFPGAAVSLLLGLGKFGRAVEIAKIENDWEAVMTYFGSVEEEEREEMVDVVEELVGYMEVSQKRLDLWRASTLLLQYDPTSGNQERALKLLSSGCYFIAAARECRRLNLTGALLGSVLDSARNSARMVSTDIEERRVKFKVNLEKYVKSKDLYDEKERRKEEEGFNEGEGFGAGGNGSEFSAATSFSNISMNSNYSAKSYTSGYSGTSTAFTFNKGENASGGKFKSNREANKIKNRERRNAKRLAKKMQPGSIDEVRYYKGVLVECKVGEEEKDKIVDTINYLVRSGEVEGLAKRLFESYEGMRCDVGGGESDFLEMEELPGNVKALFALL
;
A
#
# COMPACT_ATOMS: atom_id res chain seq x y z
N LYS A 1 -10.58 -5.83 57.39
CA LYS A 1 -9.09 -5.68 57.42
C LYS A 1 -8.74 -4.39 56.68
N THR A 2 -7.89 -3.52 57.20
CA THR A 2 -7.52 -2.26 56.54
C THR A 2 -6.00 -2.08 56.55
N GLU A 3 -5.42 -1.72 55.42
CA GLU A 3 -3.99 -1.37 55.29
C GLU A 3 -3.85 -0.01 54.62
N VAL A 4 -2.90 0.80 55.09
CA VAL A 4 -2.57 2.11 54.52
C VAL A 4 -1.24 2.00 53.80
N LEU A 5 -1.20 2.49 52.57
CA LEU A 5 -0.02 2.51 51.72
C LEU A 5 0.47 3.94 51.52
N TYR A 6 1.79 4.07 51.65
CA TYR A 6 2.53 5.31 51.44
C TYR A 6 3.40 5.09 50.20
N PRO A 7 3.16 5.83 49.11
CA PRO A 7 3.82 5.61 47.83
C PRO A 7 5.31 5.96 47.86
N ASP A 8 5.70 7.03 48.56
CA ASP A 8 7.09 7.29 48.92
C ASP A 8 7.26 7.10 50.44
N PRO A 9 8.05 6.11 50.89
CA PRO A 9 8.39 6.00 52.31
C PRO A 9 9.12 7.24 52.87
N LYS A 10 9.61 8.14 52.00
CA LYS A 10 10.25 9.40 52.34
C LYS A 10 9.31 10.62 52.31
N ASP A 11 8.09 10.49 51.78
CA ASP A 11 7.06 11.55 51.79
C ASP A 11 5.77 11.06 52.48
N PRO A 12 5.74 11.05 53.83
CA PRO A 12 4.58 10.62 54.60
C PRO A 12 3.38 11.58 54.55
N GLU A 13 3.55 12.79 53.99
CA GLU A 13 2.48 13.78 53.77
C GLU A 13 1.82 13.66 52.39
N GLY A 14 2.40 12.86 51.49
CA GLY A 14 1.84 12.55 50.17
C GLY A 14 0.52 11.76 50.19
N ARG A 15 -0.07 11.57 49.00
CA ARG A 15 -1.36 10.89 48.80
C ARG A 15 -1.35 9.47 49.39
N LYS A 16 -2.27 9.19 50.31
CA LYS A 16 -2.40 7.89 50.98
C LYS A 16 -3.40 7.01 50.21
N LEU A 17 -3.02 5.76 49.94
CA LEU A 17 -3.98 4.75 49.50
C LEU A 17 -4.43 3.91 50.67
N VAL A 18 -5.73 3.88 50.93
CA VAL A 18 -6.33 3.04 51.97
C VAL A 18 -7.00 1.86 51.32
N VAL A 19 -6.45 0.66 51.52
CA VAL A 19 -7.06 -0.59 51.07
C VAL A 19 -7.83 -1.19 52.22
N SER A 20 -9.15 -1.38 52.07
CA SER A 20 -9.99 -1.97 53.11
C SER A 20 -10.86 -3.10 52.59
N LEU A 21 -10.88 -4.22 53.31
CA LEU A 21 -11.75 -5.35 53.06
C LEU A 21 -12.83 -5.40 54.14
N THR A 22 -14.08 -5.26 53.72
CA THR A 22 -15.25 -5.31 54.61
C THR A 22 -15.61 -6.74 55.01
N PRO A 23 -16.39 -6.95 56.08
CA PRO A 23 -16.95 -8.26 56.42
C PRO A 23 -17.87 -8.85 55.34
N THR A 24 -18.37 -8.03 54.41
CA THR A 24 -19.20 -8.41 53.27
C THR A 24 -18.39 -8.76 52.02
N SER A 25 -17.09 -9.08 52.17
CA SER A 25 -16.16 -9.47 51.09
C SER A 25 -15.94 -8.41 50.00
N ARG A 26 -16.21 -7.14 50.29
CA ARG A 26 -15.95 -6.02 49.36
C ARG A 26 -14.60 -5.39 49.65
N LEU A 27 -13.74 -5.36 48.64
CA LEU A 27 -12.44 -4.70 48.69
C LEU A 27 -12.57 -3.29 48.15
N TYR A 28 -12.27 -2.32 48.99
CA TYR A 28 -12.25 -0.90 48.69
C TYR A 28 -10.80 -0.40 48.58
N LEU A 29 -10.59 0.53 47.66
CA LEU A 29 -9.44 1.41 47.58
C LEU A 29 -9.94 2.84 47.78
N ASN A 30 -9.57 3.47 48.88
CA ASN A 30 -10.18 4.71 49.35
C ASN A 30 -11.71 4.57 49.38
N ASP A 31 -12.42 5.38 48.60
CA ASP A 31 -13.89 5.38 48.52
C ASP A 31 -14.43 4.51 47.36
N ARG A 32 -13.54 3.91 46.54
CA ARG A 32 -13.90 3.12 45.35
C ARG A 32 -13.90 1.62 45.65
N ILE A 33 -14.91 0.90 45.16
CA ILE A 33 -14.93 -0.57 45.20
C ILE A 33 -14.03 -1.12 44.07
N LEU A 34 -13.03 -1.90 44.43
CA LEU A 34 -12.19 -2.63 43.47
C LEU A 34 -12.78 -3.99 43.09
N SER A 35 -13.32 -4.75 44.06
CA SER A 35 -13.93 -6.06 43.82
C SER A 35 -14.90 -6.44 44.94
N THR A 36 -15.93 -7.23 44.63
CA THR A 36 -17.09 -7.49 45.52
C THR A 36 -17.12 -8.89 46.16
N SER A 37 -16.17 -9.77 45.82
CA SER A 37 -16.12 -11.17 46.28
C SER A 37 -14.73 -11.59 46.75
N VAL A 38 -14.03 -10.73 47.49
CA VAL A 38 -12.64 -10.93 47.90
C VAL A 38 -12.54 -11.73 49.21
N THR A 39 -11.73 -12.78 49.23
CA THR A 39 -11.49 -13.60 50.45
C THR A 39 -10.44 -12.98 51.36
N SER A 40 -9.40 -12.40 50.76
CA SER A 40 -8.21 -11.90 51.45
C SER A 40 -7.37 -11.04 50.51
N PHE A 41 -6.55 -10.16 51.10
CA PHE A 41 -5.59 -9.35 50.37
C PHE A 41 -4.29 -9.17 51.17
N VAL A 42 -3.20 -8.96 50.45
CA VAL A 42 -1.86 -8.62 50.96
C VAL A 42 -1.25 -7.56 50.06
N VAL A 43 -0.62 -6.54 50.65
CA VAL A 43 0.15 -5.57 49.87
C VAL A 43 1.64 -5.91 49.90
N SER A 44 2.18 -6.18 48.72
CA SER A 44 3.61 -6.44 48.51
C SER A 44 4.34 -5.12 48.26
N ARG A 45 4.84 -4.49 49.32
CA ARG A 45 5.62 -3.23 49.21
C ARG A 45 6.91 -3.40 48.43
N SER A 46 7.60 -4.54 48.62
CA SER A 46 8.85 -4.84 47.94
C SER A 46 8.69 -5.00 46.42
N HIS A 47 7.50 -5.32 45.92
CA HIS A 47 7.23 -5.47 44.49
C HIS A 47 6.30 -4.39 43.93
N GLY A 48 5.59 -3.63 44.77
CA GLY A 48 4.65 -2.59 44.34
C GLY A 48 3.29 -3.13 43.86
N PHE A 49 2.80 -4.24 44.44
CA PHE A 49 1.54 -4.87 44.04
C PHE A 49 0.54 -5.02 45.20
N LEU A 50 -0.73 -4.77 44.93
CA LEU A 50 -1.87 -5.23 45.72
C LEU A 50 -2.29 -6.62 45.23
N VAL A 51 -2.13 -7.63 46.07
CA VAL A 51 -2.43 -9.02 45.73
C VAL A 51 -3.67 -9.47 46.50
N TYR A 52 -4.68 -9.98 45.81
CA TYR A 52 -5.93 -10.43 46.43
C TYR A 52 -6.54 -11.62 45.71
N CYS A 53 -7.36 -12.38 46.44
CA CYS A 53 -8.07 -13.55 45.92
C CYS A 53 -9.58 -13.28 45.87
N THR A 54 -10.25 -13.66 44.78
CA THR A 54 -11.71 -13.66 44.68
C THR A 54 -12.28 -15.07 44.86
N ASN A 55 -13.56 -15.15 45.22
CA ASN A 55 -14.32 -16.39 45.38
C ASN A 55 -15.69 -16.30 44.70
N ASP A 56 -15.73 -15.64 43.56
CA ASP A 56 -16.84 -15.61 42.62
C ASP A 56 -16.93 -16.92 41.81
N GLY A 57 -17.75 -16.95 40.75
CA GLY A 57 -17.98 -18.16 39.95
C GLY A 57 -16.69 -18.80 39.41
N ASN A 58 -15.65 -17.99 39.19
CA ASN A 58 -14.30 -18.40 38.83
C ASN A 58 -13.29 -17.74 39.78
N PRO A 59 -12.81 -18.44 40.83
CA PRO A 59 -11.87 -17.87 41.79
C PRO A 59 -10.53 -17.50 41.14
N LEU A 60 -10.09 -16.26 41.32
CA LEU A 60 -8.87 -15.72 40.72
C LEU A 60 -7.95 -15.05 41.77
N LEU A 61 -6.64 -15.13 41.53
CA LEU A 61 -5.60 -14.36 42.19
C LEU A 61 -5.23 -13.17 41.28
N TYR A 62 -5.48 -11.97 41.78
CA TYR A 62 -5.13 -10.71 41.11
C TYR A 62 -3.84 -10.13 41.70
N CYS A 63 -3.05 -9.47 40.85
CA CYS A 63 -1.85 -8.73 41.22
C CYS A 63 -1.95 -7.33 40.60
N GLU A 64 -2.58 -6.40 41.30
CA GLU A 64 -2.78 -5.04 40.78
C GLU A 64 -1.58 -4.14 41.08
N ASP A 65 -1.08 -3.47 40.05
CA ASP A 65 0.04 -2.54 40.17
C ASP A 65 -0.39 -1.29 40.97
N VAL A 66 0.25 -1.04 42.11
CA VAL A 66 -0.09 0.07 43.00
C VAL A 66 0.12 1.43 42.32
N ASP A 67 1.15 1.55 41.47
CA ASP A 67 1.44 2.79 40.75
C ASP A 67 0.33 3.09 39.71
N ARG A 68 -0.25 2.04 39.11
CA ARG A 68 -1.37 2.16 38.16
C ARG A 68 -2.66 2.56 38.86
N LEU A 69 -2.96 1.90 39.99
CA LEU A 69 -4.14 2.20 40.80
C LEU A 69 -4.15 3.68 41.23
N MET A 70 -2.96 4.23 41.57
CA MET A 70 -2.80 5.65 41.88
C MET A 70 -3.21 6.59 40.75
N ARG A 71 -2.72 6.34 39.53
CA ARG A 71 -3.04 7.20 38.36
C ARG A 71 -4.51 7.12 37.97
N SER A 72 -5.15 5.97 38.22
CA SER A 72 -6.58 5.80 37.90
C SER A 72 -7.51 6.57 38.83
N ASP A 73 -7.05 6.97 40.02
CA ASP A 73 -7.79 7.86 40.92
C ASP A 73 -7.58 9.37 40.56
N ASP A 74 -6.80 9.72 39.53
CA ASP A 74 -6.58 11.11 39.06
C ASP A 74 -7.51 11.54 37.90
N MET A 75 -8.23 10.61 37.27
CA MET A 75 -9.00 10.89 36.04
C MET A 75 -10.51 10.79 36.30
N ASP A 76 -11.06 11.81 36.96
CA ASP A 76 -12.49 12.09 36.87
C ASP A 76 -12.79 12.62 35.46
N GLY A 77 -13.15 11.73 34.54
CA GLY A 77 -13.96 12.10 33.37
C GLY A 77 -13.26 12.39 32.03
N VAL A 78 -12.15 11.74 31.67
CA VAL A 78 -11.64 11.78 30.29
C VAL A 78 -11.27 10.37 29.81
N ASP A 79 -11.66 10.10 28.57
CA ASP A 79 -11.58 8.85 27.80
C ASP A 79 -10.57 7.80 28.29
N GLN A 80 -11.04 6.55 28.38
CA GLN A 80 -10.17 5.39 28.54
C GLN A 80 -9.30 5.25 27.30
N ASP A 81 -8.11 5.83 27.37
CA ASP A 81 -7.08 5.70 26.35
C ASP A 81 -6.76 4.21 26.16
N GLU A 82 -7.14 3.66 25.00
CA GLU A 82 -6.87 2.31 24.51
C GLU A 82 -5.39 2.13 24.13
N GLY A 83 -4.49 2.47 25.07
CA GLY A 83 -3.06 2.68 24.80
C GLY A 83 -2.10 1.84 25.64
N SER A 84 -2.48 0.64 26.09
CA SER A 84 -1.55 -0.47 26.41
C SER A 84 -2.33 -1.73 26.76
N GLY A 85 -2.66 -2.52 25.73
CA GLY A 85 -3.52 -3.70 25.79
C GLY A 85 -2.95 -4.90 26.54
N TRP A 86 -2.80 -4.80 27.85
CA TRP A 86 -2.74 -5.95 28.75
C TRP A 86 -3.61 -5.66 29.98
N LYS A 87 -4.88 -6.10 29.96
CA LYS A 87 -5.59 -6.39 31.22
C LYS A 87 -4.92 -7.64 31.78
N GLU A 88 -4.27 -7.53 32.93
CA GLU A 88 -3.69 -8.70 33.58
C GLU A 88 -4.85 -9.60 34.05
N GLU A 89 -5.18 -10.61 33.26
CA GLU A 89 -6.15 -11.63 33.64
C GLU A 89 -5.65 -12.32 34.93
N GLY A 90 -6.53 -12.41 35.93
CA GLY A 90 -6.21 -13.07 37.19
C GLY A 90 -5.79 -14.52 36.99
N ARG A 91 -4.93 -15.04 37.88
CA ARG A 91 -4.54 -16.46 37.87
C ARG A 91 -5.62 -17.31 38.53
N THR A 92 -6.05 -18.39 37.90
CA THR A 92 -7.00 -19.33 38.49
C THR A 92 -6.47 -19.95 39.79
N ILE A 93 -7.35 -20.02 40.79
CA ILE A 93 -7.07 -20.59 42.11
C ILE A 93 -8.23 -21.50 42.54
N GLU A 94 -8.02 -22.33 43.56
CA GLU A 94 -9.10 -23.12 44.15
C GLU A 94 -10.11 -22.22 44.90
N ARG A 95 -11.35 -22.69 45.02
CA ARG A 95 -12.37 -22.02 45.85
C ARG A 95 -11.91 -21.87 47.29
N ASP A 96 -12.35 -20.78 47.91
CA ASP A 96 -12.04 -20.40 49.29
C ASP A 96 -10.53 -20.26 49.59
N THR A 97 -9.70 -20.13 48.55
CA THR A 97 -8.27 -19.86 48.71
C THR A 97 -8.07 -18.46 49.27
N VAL A 98 -7.12 -18.34 50.22
CA VAL A 98 -6.71 -17.05 50.78
C VAL A 98 -5.24 -16.78 50.51
N VAL A 99 -4.91 -15.54 50.18
CA VAL A 99 -3.52 -15.06 50.13
C VAL A 99 -3.04 -14.76 51.55
N VAL A 100 -1.90 -15.34 51.91
CA VAL A 100 -1.32 -15.23 53.26
C VAL A 100 -0.18 -14.23 53.29
N ALA A 101 0.75 -14.32 52.32
CA ALA A 101 1.93 -13.47 52.27
C ALA A 101 2.52 -13.40 50.86
N VAL A 102 3.30 -12.36 50.59
CA VAL A 102 4.21 -12.28 49.46
C VAL A 102 5.63 -12.22 50.00
N THR A 103 6.51 -13.10 49.51
CA THR A 103 7.89 -13.20 50.00
C THR A 103 8.69 -11.97 49.57
N GLU A 104 9.45 -11.35 50.46
CA GLU A 104 10.26 -10.18 50.09
C GLU A 104 11.39 -10.53 49.13
N GLY A 105 11.58 -9.71 48.09
CA GLY A 105 12.65 -9.83 47.10
C GLY A 105 12.59 -11.09 46.21
N LYS A 106 11.58 -11.94 46.37
CA LYS A 106 11.37 -13.15 45.56
C LYS A 106 9.95 -13.13 44.99
N PRO A 107 9.75 -13.58 43.75
CA PRO A 107 8.43 -13.56 43.14
C PRO A 107 7.58 -14.77 43.59
N ASN A 108 7.34 -14.88 44.91
CA ASN A 108 6.64 -16.01 45.53
C ASN A 108 5.50 -15.52 46.43
N VAL A 109 4.29 -15.92 46.11
CA VAL A 109 3.05 -15.65 46.85
C VAL A 109 2.61 -16.93 47.54
N ILE A 110 2.34 -16.84 48.84
CA ILE A 110 1.91 -17.96 49.66
C ILE A 110 0.39 -17.92 49.77
N LEU A 111 -0.25 -18.96 49.25
CA LEU A 111 -1.69 -19.20 49.33
C LEU A 111 -1.98 -20.26 50.38
N ARG A 112 -3.18 -20.22 50.97
CA ARG A 112 -3.72 -21.28 51.81
C ARG A 112 -5.08 -21.70 51.27
N HIS A 113 -5.24 -22.99 51.01
CA HIS A 113 -6.48 -23.58 50.51
C HIS A 113 -7.45 -23.93 51.65
N HIS A 114 -8.71 -24.22 51.30
CA HIS A 114 -9.77 -24.63 52.23
C HIS A 114 -9.39 -25.77 53.21
N ARG A 115 -8.52 -26.71 52.77
CA ARG A 115 -8.04 -27.85 53.58
C ARG A 115 -6.89 -27.52 54.54
N GLY A 116 -6.44 -26.26 54.57
CA GLY A 116 -5.32 -25.82 55.42
C GLY A 116 -3.92 -26.02 54.81
N ASN A 117 -3.82 -26.56 53.60
CA ASN A 117 -2.56 -26.69 52.87
C ASN A 117 -2.06 -25.32 52.40
N TYR A 118 -0.75 -25.10 52.47
CA TYR A 118 -0.08 -23.92 51.93
C TYR A 118 0.55 -24.23 50.56
N GLU A 119 0.38 -23.35 49.59
CA GLU A 119 0.98 -23.43 48.26
C GLU A 119 1.77 -22.16 47.96
N GLY A 120 3.01 -22.30 47.46
CA GLY A 120 3.80 -21.19 46.94
C GLY A 120 3.61 -21.06 45.43
N VAL A 121 3.07 -19.94 44.98
CA VAL A 121 2.86 -19.64 43.56
C VAL A 121 3.71 -18.46 43.11
N THR A 122 4.12 -18.44 41.85
CA THR A 122 4.92 -17.36 41.26
C THR A 122 4.13 -16.63 40.16
N PRO A 123 3.27 -15.66 40.48
CA PRO A 123 2.48 -14.93 39.49
C PRO A 123 3.38 -14.15 38.52
N ARG A 124 3.04 -14.20 37.22
CA ARG A 124 3.82 -13.56 36.15
C ARG A 124 4.07 -12.07 36.37
N PRO A 125 3.11 -11.24 36.85
CA PRO A 125 3.35 -9.81 37.10
C PRO A 125 4.50 -9.56 38.09
N ILE A 126 4.51 -10.30 39.20
CA ILE A 126 5.54 -10.19 40.25
C ILE A 126 6.89 -10.69 39.72
N VAL A 127 6.91 -11.78 38.93
CA VAL A 127 8.12 -12.28 38.27
C VAL A 127 8.74 -11.22 37.38
N LEU A 128 7.96 -10.61 36.48
CA LEU A 128 8.44 -9.60 35.55
C LEU A 128 8.96 -8.35 36.28
N ARG A 129 8.24 -7.86 37.30
CA ARG A 129 8.70 -6.72 38.12
C ARG A 129 10.00 -7.04 38.87
N THR A 130 10.16 -8.27 39.36
CA THR A 130 11.42 -8.71 39.99
C THR A 130 12.57 -8.69 38.98
N ILE A 131 12.37 -9.22 37.77
CA ILE A 131 13.39 -9.21 36.72
C ILE A 131 13.76 -7.77 36.34
N ARG A 132 12.79 -6.86 36.20
CA ARG A 132 13.03 -5.42 35.92
C ARG A 132 13.96 -4.80 36.97
N LYS A 133 13.67 -5.01 38.26
CA LYS A 133 14.53 -4.51 39.35
C LYS A 133 15.95 -5.05 39.27
N LEU A 134 16.11 -6.35 38.96
CA LEU A 134 17.44 -6.94 38.79
C LEU A 134 18.20 -6.33 37.61
N ILE A 135 17.52 -6.00 36.51
CA ILE A 135 18.11 -5.31 35.34
C ILE A 135 18.52 -3.88 35.72
N GLU A 136 17.66 -3.13 36.41
CA GLU A 136 17.96 -1.77 36.89
C GLU A 136 19.18 -1.75 37.83
N GLU A 137 19.32 -2.76 38.69
CA GLU A 137 20.47 -2.95 39.59
C GLU A 137 21.71 -3.53 38.90
N ARG A 138 21.68 -3.77 37.58
CA ARG A 138 22.75 -4.38 36.77
C ARG A 138 23.14 -5.81 37.20
N LYS A 139 22.23 -6.54 37.87
CA LYS A 139 22.42 -7.94 38.29
C LYS A 139 22.00 -8.93 37.20
N TRP A 140 22.66 -8.85 36.04
CA TRP A 140 22.31 -9.62 34.84
C TRP A 140 22.30 -11.13 35.03
N LYS A 141 23.25 -11.67 35.80
CA LYS A 141 23.32 -13.10 36.09
C LYS A 141 22.08 -13.60 36.83
N GLU A 142 21.65 -12.85 37.85
CA GLU A 142 20.46 -13.19 38.65
C GLU A 142 19.19 -13.04 37.81
N ALA A 143 19.09 -12.00 36.99
CA ALA A 143 17.98 -11.81 36.06
C ALA A 143 17.90 -12.97 35.04
N PHE A 144 19.02 -13.35 34.44
CA PHE A 144 19.11 -14.47 33.50
C PHE A 144 18.73 -15.80 34.14
N ASP A 145 19.26 -16.11 35.33
CA ASP A 145 18.93 -17.33 36.06
C ASP A 145 17.44 -17.37 36.45
N LEU A 146 16.85 -16.23 36.77
CA LEU A 146 15.42 -16.12 37.06
C LEU A 146 14.57 -16.36 35.81
N CYS A 147 14.91 -15.74 34.67
CA CYS A 147 14.25 -16.00 33.38
C CYS A 147 14.33 -17.48 33.01
N ARG A 148 15.52 -18.09 33.14
CA ARG A 148 15.75 -19.51 32.82
C ARG A 148 14.92 -20.44 33.71
N ARG A 149 14.92 -20.20 35.01
CA ARG A 149 14.19 -21.04 36.00
C ARG A 149 12.68 -20.95 35.82
N LEU A 150 12.16 -19.75 35.51
CA LEU A 150 10.72 -19.49 35.39
C LEU A 150 10.21 -19.48 33.94
N LYS A 151 11.07 -19.86 32.98
CA LYS A 151 10.76 -19.91 31.54
C LYS A 151 10.19 -18.59 31.00
N VAL A 152 10.73 -17.47 31.48
CA VAL A 152 10.47 -16.15 30.87
C VAL A 152 11.33 -16.03 29.62
N ASP A 153 10.77 -15.45 28.56
CA ASP A 153 11.50 -15.19 27.32
C ASP A 153 12.77 -14.36 27.62
N PHE A 154 13.92 -14.83 27.14
CA PHE A 154 15.19 -14.13 27.32
C PHE A 154 15.24 -12.79 26.59
N ASN A 155 14.43 -12.58 25.54
CA ASN A 155 14.30 -11.30 24.85
C ASN A 155 13.90 -10.17 25.80
N PHE A 156 13.16 -10.48 26.88
CA PHE A 156 12.78 -9.51 27.91
C PHE A 156 13.99 -8.79 28.53
N LEU A 157 15.15 -9.45 28.61
CA LEU A 157 16.38 -8.85 29.13
C LEU A 157 16.90 -7.73 28.22
N CYS A 158 16.70 -7.86 26.90
CA CYS A 158 17.14 -6.89 25.90
C CYS A 158 16.08 -5.83 25.62
N ASP A 159 14.81 -6.24 25.48
CA ASP A 159 13.69 -5.37 25.09
C ASP A 159 13.37 -4.32 26.17
N TYR A 160 13.56 -4.67 27.45
CA TYR A 160 13.24 -3.77 28.56
C TYR A 160 14.20 -2.58 28.65
N LYS A 161 15.48 -2.78 28.35
CA LYS A 161 16.48 -1.70 28.35
C LYS A 161 17.54 -1.96 27.26
N PRO A 162 17.31 -1.50 26.02
CA PRO A 162 18.21 -1.80 24.89
C PRO A 162 19.57 -1.10 24.98
N GLU A 163 19.68 -0.02 25.77
CA GLU A 163 20.87 0.84 25.87
C GLU A 163 22.01 0.29 26.76
N VAL A 164 21.93 -0.97 27.16
CA VAL A 164 22.97 -1.54 28.03
C VAL A 164 24.16 -1.97 27.17
N ASP A 165 25.06 -1.02 26.93
CA ASP A 165 26.47 -1.32 26.71
C ASP A 165 26.96 -2.11 27.92
N VAL A 166 27.18 -3.42 27.75
CA VAL A 166 28.15 -4.30 28.45
C VAL A 166 27.63 -5.74 28.43
N MET A 167 28.25 -6.58 27.59
CA MET A 167 28.42 -8.01 27.89
C MET A 167 29.60 -8.67 27.14
N MET A 168 30.57 -7.92 26.65
CA MET A 168 31.70 -8.50 25.90
C MET A 168 33.02 -8.16 26.57
N SER A 169 33.58 -9.10 27.34
CA SER A 169 35.02 -9.12 27.58
C SER A 169 35.72 -9.56 26.29
N SER A 170 36.79 -8.86 25.91
CA SER A 170 37.56 -9.01 24.66
C SER A 170 38.36 -10.31 24.54
N ALA A 171 37.72 -11.47 24.73
CA ALA A 171 38.34 -12.79 24.61
C ALA A 171 37.69 -13.59 23.46
N PRO A 172 38.05 -13.32 22.19
CA PRO A 172 37.48 -14.02 21.02
C PRO A 172 37.71 -15.55 21.07
N ASP A 173 38.86 -15.99 21.58
CA ASP A 173 39.24 -17.42 21.60
C ASP A 173 38.30 -18.28 22.46
N LYS A 174 37.74 -17.72 23.53
CA LYS A 174 36.82 -18.43 24.43
C LYS A 174 35.36 -18.40 23.99
N HIS A 175 35.02 -17.50 23.05
CA HIS A 175 33.64 -17.23 22.65
C HIS A 175 33.35 -17.50 21.17
N LEU A 176 34.21 -18.28 20.48
CA LEU A 176 34.04 -18.59 19.07
C LEU A 176 32.64 -19.11 18.74
N LYS A 177 32.11 -20.10 19.49
CA LYS A 177 30.77 -20.66 19.25
C LYS A 177 29.64 -19.61 19.42
N PRO A 178 29.56 -18.86 20.53
CA PRO A 178 28.64 -17.71 20.63
C PRO A 178 28.75 -16.73 19.47
N ILE A 179 29.97 -16.36 19.05
CA ILE A 179 30.19 -15.45 17.93
C ILE A 179 29.63 -16.04 16.63
N LEU A 180 29.89 -17.33 16.34
CA LEU A 180 29.33 -18.00 15.16
C LEU A 180 27.79 -18.02 15.17
N SER A 181 27.16 -18.15 16.35
CA SER A 181 25.71 -18.00 16.46
C SER A 181 25.23 -16.61 16.04
N THR A 182 25.98 -15.55 16.36
CA THR A 182 25.59 -14.19 15.96
C THR A 182 25.59 -14.03 14.45
N TYR A 183 26.61 -14.55 13.75
CA TYR A 183 26.65 -14.51 12.28
C TYR A 183 25.54 -15.35 11.64
N ALA A 184 25.29 -16.56 12.17
CA ALA A 184 24.27 -17.47 11.65
C ALA A 184 22.83 -17.03 11.91
N LYS A 185 22.58 -16.20 12.95
CA LYS A 185 21.24 -15.71 13.32
C LYS A 185 20.92 -14.30 12.82
N GLN A 186 21.82 -13.65 12.11
CA GLN A 186 21.54 -12.40 11.42
C GLN A 186 20.54 -12.60 10.27
N THR A 187 19.91 -11.50 9.85
CA THR A 187 19.00 -11.47 8.70
C THR A 187 19.53 -10.45 7.69
N PRO A 188 20.15 -10.87 6.57
CA PRO A 188 20.42 -12.25 6.16
C PRO A 188 21.58 -12.92 6.97
N PRO A 189 21.66 -14.26 7.01
CA PRO A 189 22.75 -14.97 7.67
C PRO A 189 24.11 -14.73 7.00
N LEU A 190 25.12 -14.39 7.80
CA LEU A 190 26.48 -14.10 7.35
C LEU A 190 27.39 -15.33 7.47
N ILE A 191 27.04 -16.40 6.74
CA ILE A 191 27.76 -17.67 6.77
C ILE A 191 29.18 -17.58 6.18
N PRO A 192 29.44 -16.86 5.07
CA PRO A 192 30.79 -16.69 4.53
C PRO A 192 31.75 -16.05 5.53
N GLU A 193 31.30 -15.04 6.27
CA GLU A 193 32.08 -14.35 7.30
C GLU A 193 32.35 -15.25 8.51
N ALA A 194 31.35 -16.06 8.91
CA ALA A 194 31.51 -17.06 9.95
C ALA A 194 32.56 -18.11 9.59
N LEU A 195 32.56 -18.59 8.34
CA LEU A 195 33.55 -19.53 7.83
C LEU A 195 34.95 -18.90 7.74
N ALA A 196 35.04 -17.64 7.29
CA ALA A 196 36.29 -16.88 7.27
C ALA A 196 36.87 -16.71 8.69
N LEU A 197 36.02 -16.50 9.69
CA LEU A 197 36.43 -16.42 11.10
C LEU A 197 36.96 -17.77 11.62
N ILE A 198 36.35 -18.89 11.23
CA ILE A 198 36.86 -20.22 11.59
C ILE A 198 38.26 -20.41 11.00
N LYS A 199 38.45 -20.04 9.74
CA LYS A 199 39.75 -20.14 9.05
C LYS A 199 40.81 -19.22 9.64
N SER A 200 40.46 -18.00 10.03
CA SER A 200 41.42 -17.06 10.63
C SER A 200 41.85 -17.48 12.04
N THR A 201 40.93 -18.07 12.81
CA THR A 201 41.21 -18.59 14.16
C THR A 201 41.99 -19.91 14.11
N ASN A 202 41.74 -20.74 13.10
CA ASN A 202 42.38 -22.04 12.93
C ASN A 202 42.94 -22.19 11.50
N PRO A 203 44.23 -21.92 11.28
CA PRO A 203 44.84 -21.99 9.95
C PRO A 203 44.70 -23.35 9.26
N SER A 204 44.65 -24.43 10.06
CA SER A 204 44.32 -25.76 9.56
C SER A 204 42.83 -26.06 9.77
N ILE A 205 42.06 -26.02 8.68
CA ILE A 205 40.61 -26.30 8.71
C ILE A 205 40.27 -27.76 9.09
N THR A 206 41.27 -28.65 9.01
CA THR A 206 41.17 -30.07 9.39
C THR A 206 41.47 -30.31 10.87
N SER A 207 41.87 -29.28 11.62
CA SER A 207 42.08 -29.39 13.07
C SER A 207 40.77 -29.80 13.79
N PRO A 208 40.85 -30.55 14.90
CA PRO A 208 39.67 -30.95 15.65
C PRO A 208 38.89 -29.74 16.20
N GLU A 209 39.56 -28.63 16.51
CA GLU A 209 38.94 -27.37 16.92
C GLU A 209 38.13 -26.74 15.79
N ALA A 210 38.70 -26.64 14.58
CA ALA A 210 38.00 -26.12 13.40
C ALA A 210 36.82 -27.00 13.01
N GLN A 211 36.99 -28.33 13.01
CA GLN A 211 35.91 -29.27 12.72
C GLN A 211 34.80 -29.22 13.78
N GLY A 212 35.16 -28.99 15.06
CA GLY A 212 34.21 -28.74 16.13
C GLY A 212 33.41 -27.45 15.94
N ALA A 213 34.03 -26.39 15.40
CA ALA A 213 33.36 -25.14 15.06
C ALA A 213 32.45 -25.28 13.83
N ILE A 214 32.91 -25.96 12.77
CA ILE A 214 32.11 -26.28 11.58
C ILE A 214 30.89 -27.12 11.95
N LYS A 215 31.06 -28.16 12.76
CA LYS A 215 29.95 -29.00 13.24
C LYS A 215 28.93 -28.20 14.04
N TYR A 216 29.40 -27.23 14.85
CA TYR A 216 28.51 -26.33 15.57
C TYR A 216 27.76 -25.39 14.63
N LEU A 217 28.41 -24.83 13.62
CA LEU A 217 27.77 -23.98 12.62
C LEU A 217 26.76 -24.77 11.76
N ALA A 218 27.11 -26.00 11.37
CA ALA A 218 26.22 -26.91 10.65
C ALA A 218 24.98 -27.30 11.47
N PHE A 219 25.06 -27.30 12.81
CA PHE A 219 23.87 -27.45 13.65
C PHE A 219 22.88 -26.28 13.51
N LEU A 220 23.36 -25.08 13.16
CA LEU A 220 22.54 -23.88 13.00
C LEU A 220 21.96 -23.70 11.59
N CYS A 221 22.68 -24.11 10.54
CA CYS A 221 22.32 -23.86 9.14
C CYS A 221 22.34 -25.09 8.21
N THR A 222 22.55 -26.30 8.74
CA THR A 222 22.79 -27.56 8.00
C THR A 222 24.11 -27.61 7.21
N TYR A 223 24.55 -28.82 6.85
CA TYR A 223 25.80 -29.03 6.11
C TYR A 223 25.69 -28.66 4.64
N GLU A 224 24.51 -28.82 4.04
CA GLU A 224 24.26 -28.52 2.63
C GLU A 224 24.45 -27.03 2.36
N VAL A 225 23.76 -26.18 3.13
CA VAL A 225 23.89 -24.71 3.02
C VAL A 225 25.32 -24.28 3.33
N LEU A 226 25.95 -24.88 4.35
CA LEU A 226 27.31 -24.53 4.73
C LEU A 226 28.32 -24.87 3.61
N TYR A 227 28.13 -25.98 2.92
CA TYR A 227 28.96 -26.37 1.78
C TYR A 227 28.73 -25.47 0.58
N GLU A 228 27.48 -25.15 0.25
CA GLU A 228 27.12 -24.20 -0.82
C GLU A 228 27.75 -22.82 -0.59
N GLU A 229 27.63 -22.29 0.63
CA GLU A 229 28.24 -21.02 1.02
C GLU A 229 29.78 -21.10 1.02
N ALA A 230 30.36 -22.22 1.45
CA ALA A 230 31.81 -22.43 1.41
C ALA A 230 32.36 -22.46 -0.01
N ILE A 231 31.74 -23.19 -0.96
CA ILE A 231 32.14 -23.15 -2.37
C ILE A 231 32.00 -21.72 -2.91
N GLY A 232 30.96 -21.01 -2.49
CA GLY A 232 30.71 -19.61 -2.86
C GLY A 232 31.77 -18.60 -2.39
N THR A 233 32.69 -19.00 -1.50
CA THR A 233 33.88 -18.19 -1.14
C THR A 233 35.04 -18.35 -2.11
N TYR A 234 34.93 -19.30 -3.06
CA TYR A 234 35.97 -19.70 -4.01
C TYR A 234 37.24 -20.27 -3.36
N ASP A 235 37.20 -20.57 -2.07
CA ASP A 235 38.24 -21.30 -1.35
C ASP A 235 37.86 -22.79 -1.27
N TYR A 236 38.34 -23.57 -2.23
CA TYR A 236 38.04 -25.00 -2.31
C TYR A 236 38.63 -25.81 -1.14
N GLY A 237 39.67 -25.29 -0.46
CA GLY A 237 40.22 -25.89 0.75
C GLY A 237 39.25 -25.79 1.93
N LEU A 238 38.60 -24.63 2.08
CA LEU A 238 37.54 -24.41 3.06
C LEU A 238 36.31 -25.27 2.75
N ALA A 239 35.87 -25.33 1.48
CA ALA A 239 34.76 -26.18 1.04
C ALA A 239 35.02 -27.66 1.33
N LYS A 240 36.25 -28.14 1.08
CA LYS A 240 36.68 -29.51 1.44
C LYS A 240 36.61 -29.74 2.95
N GLY A 241 37.07 -28.78 3.76
CA GLY A 241 37.01 -28.86 5.22
C GLY A 241 35.58 -28.97 5.77
N VAL A 242 34.63 -28.25 5.16
CA VAL A 242 33.20 -28.36 5.49
C VAL A 242 32.62 -29.71 5.06
N ALA A 243 32.95 -30.15 3.84
CA ALA A 243 32.43 -31.40 3.28
C ALA A 243 32.86 -32.64 4.08
N MET A 244 34.08 -32.64 4.64
CA MET A 244 34.61 -33.74 5.46
C MET A 244 33.73 -34.09 6.66
N GLY A 245 33.09 -33.09 7.27
CA GLY A 245 32.20 -33.29 8.41
C GLY A 245 30.76 -33.69 8.02
N SER A 246 30.43 -33.66 6.73
CA SER A 246 29.08 -33.93 6.23
C SER A 246 28.87 -35.39 5.85
N GLN A 247 27.62 -35.79 5.58
CA GLN A 247 27.27 -37.12 5.07
C GLN A 247 27.41 -37.24 3.53
N MET A 248 28.02 -36.24 2.86
CA MET A 248 28.23 -36.27 1.42
C MET A 248 29.28 -37.32 1.03
N ASP A 249 29.13 -37.94 -0.14
CA ASP A 249 30.10 -38.90 -0.67
C ASP A 249 31.44 -38.21 -1.00
N PRO A 250 32.56 -38.63 -0.37
CA PRO A 250 33.89 -38.12 -0.67
C PRO A 250 34.27 -38.13 -2.14
N LYS A 251 33.85 -39.15 -2.90
CA LYS A 251 34.20 -39.22 -4.33
C LYS A 251 33.51 -38.14 -5.14
N VAL A 252 32.31 -37.73 -4.73
CA VAL A 252 31.51 -36.74 -5.46
C VAL A 252 32.06 -35.34 -5.24
N TYR A 253 32.21 -34.91 -3.98
CA TYR A 253 32.68 -33.55 -3.70
C TYR A 253 34.16 -33.36 -4.05
N LEU A 254 35.02 -34.38 -3.91
CA LEU A 254 36.43 -34.26 -4.30
C LEU A 254 36.60 -34.15 -5.82
N ARG A 255 35.80 -34.89 -6.60
CA ARG A 255 35.81 -34.77 -8.06
C ARG A 255 35.37 -33.37 -8.48
N GLU A 256 34.26 -32.89 -7.91
CA GLU A 256 33.72 -31.56 -8.20
C GLU A 256 34.74 -30.45 -7.87
N LEU A 257 35.31 -30.45 -6.66
CA LEU A 257 36.30 -29.44 -6.27
C LEU A 257 37.56 -29.53 -7.14
N GLY A 258 37.98 -30.73 -7.55
CA GLY A 258 39.10 -30.92 -8.45
C GLY A 258 38.83 -30.42 -9.88
N GLU A 259 37.61 -30.60 -10.40
CA GLU A 259 37.19 -30.02 -11.68
C GLU A 259 37.24 -28.48 -11.63
N LEU A 260 36.74 -27.88 -10.55
CA LEU A 260 36.76 -26.43 -10.35
C LEU A 260 38.15 -25.83 -10.12
N GLU A 261 39.07 -26.60 -9.50
CA GLU A 261 40.46 -26.19 -9.25
C GLU A 261 41.33 -26.23 -10.51
N ASN A 262 40.96 -27.06 -11.50
CA ASN A 262 41.67 -27.18 -12.78
C ASN A 262 41.25 -26.13 -13.83
N GLU A 263 40.13 -25.44 -13.62
CA GLU A 263 39.63 -24.40 -14.53
C GLU A 263 40.38 -23.06 -14.33
N GLU A 264 40.29 -22.17 -15.32
CA GLU A 264 40.79 -20.80 -15.18
C GLU A 264 40.03 -20.05 -14.07
N GLU A 265 40.72 -19.24 -13.25
CA GLU A 265 40.17 -18.66 -12.02
C GLU A 265 38.79 -18.02 -12.20
N LEU A 266 38.63 -17.16 -13.21
CA LEU A 266 37.35 -16.48 -13.49
C LEU A 266 36.27 -17.42 -14.04
N ARG A 267 36.69 -18.42 -14.83
CA ARG A 267 35.80 -19.46 -15.38
C ARG A 267 35.28 -20.38 -14.26
N GLY A 268 36.14 -20.78 -13.33
CA GLY A 268 35.78 -21.53 -12.14
C GLY A 268 34.78 -20.78 -11.27
N ARG A 269 35.01 -19.47 -11.02
CA ARG A 269 34.05 -18.61 -10.28
C ARG A 269 32.69 -18.53 -10.96
N TYR A 270 32.65 -18.39 -12.29
CA TYR A 270 31.41 -18.45 -13.05
C TYR A 270 30.65 -19.77 -12.83
N LEU A 271 31.34 -20.92 -12.95
CA LEU A 271 30.72 -22.23 -12.78
C LEU A 271 30.13 -22.41 -11.38
N VAL A 272 30.87 -21.96 -10.37
CA VAL A 272 30.40 -21.92 -8.98
C VAL A 272 29.14 -21.07 -8.86
N ASP A 273 29.15 -19.84 -9.36
CA ASP A 273 28.01 -18.93 -9.23
C ASP A 273 26.78 -19.42 -10.00
N VAL A 274 26.96 -20.05 -11.16
CA VAL A 274 25.88 -20.71 -11.91
C VAL A 274 25.27 -21.84 -11.09
N ARG A 275 26.09 -22.69 -10.47
CA ARG A 275 25.63 -23.78 -9.60
C ARG A 275 24.82 -23.24 -8.41
N LEU A 276 25.34 -22.19 -7.77
CA LEU A 276 24.70 -21.53 -6.62
C LEU A 276 23.53 -20.62 -7.00
N LYS A 277 23.17 -20.53 -8.29
CA LYS A 277 22.12 -19.65 -8.83
C LYS A 277 22.34 -18.18 -8.49
N ARG A 278 23.60 -17.77 -8.31
CA ARG A 278 24.04 -16.38 -8.07
C ARG A 278 24.26 -15.67 -9.40
N TRP A 279 23.19 -15.54 -10.17
CA TRP A 279 23.22 -15.14 -11.58
C TRP A 279 23.94 -13.80 -11.83
N GLU A 280 23.79 -12.82 -10.95
CA GLU A 280 24.46 -11.52 -11.06
C GLU A 280 25.99 -11.65 -11.03
N LYS A 281 26.52 -12.42 -10.07
CA LYS A 281 27.96 -12.69 -9.94
C LYS A 281 28.46 -13.55 -11.10
N ALA A 282 27.68 -14.54 -11.51
CA ALA A 282 27.99 -15.38 -12.66
C ALA A 282 28.19 -14.52 -13.93
N VAL A 283 27.24 -13.65 -14.27
CA VAL A 283 27.33 -12.79 -15.46
C VAL A 283 28.56 -11.86 -15.40
N ARG A 284 28.88 -11.30 -14.23
CA ARG A 284 30.08 -10.48 -14.04
C ARG A 284 31.37 -11.28 -14.25
N ASN A 285 31.45 -12.48 -13.70
CA ASN A 285 32.60 -13.37 -13.86
C ASN A 285 32.76 -13.85 -15.31
N LEU A 286 31.66 -14.15 -16.01
CA LEU A 286 31.68 -14.52 -17.44
C LEU A 286 32.16 -13.38 -18.34
N ALA A 287 31.68 -12.16 -18.08
CA ALA A 287 32.12 -10.99 -18.83
C ALA A 287 33.60 -10.67 -18.56
N ALA A 288 34.04 -10.80 -17.30
CA ALA A 288 35.43 -10.60 -16.91
C ALA A 288 36.39 -11.67 -17.49
N SER A 289 35.92 -12.90 -17.67
CA SER A 289 36.70 -13.98 -18.30
C SER A 289 36.82 -13.88 -19.82
N GLY A 290 36.31 -12.80 -20.44
CA GLY A 290 36.30 -12.64 -21.89
C GLY A 290 35.33 -13.59 -22.61
N GLY A 291 34.29 -14.06 -21.91
CA GLY A 291 33.28 -14.94 -22.49
C GLY A 291 32.54 -14.28 -23.67
N PRO A 292 31.99 -15.07 -24.62
CA PRO A 292 31.26 -14.52 -25.77
C PRO A 292 30.11 -13.62 -25.32
N THR A 293 30.04 -12.40 -25.85
CA THR A 293 28.97 -11.43 -25.53
C THR A 293 27.57 -12.02 -25.71
N ALA A 294 27.38 -12.85 -26.74
CA ALA A 294 26.09 -13.51 -27.02
C ALA A 294 25.63 -14.40 -25.86
N GLU A 295 26.55 -15.05 -25.15
CA GLU A 295 26.24 -15.88 -24.00
C GLU A 295 25.88 -15.03 -22.77
N VAL A 296 26.64 -13.97 -22.51
CA VAL A 296 26.35 -13.00 -21.45
C VAL A 296 24.96 -12.40 -21.64
N VAL A 297 24.64 -11.97 -22.86
CA VAL A 297 23.35 -11.37 -23.21
C VAL A 297 22.20 -12.36 -23.02
N ARG A 298 22.34 -13.60 -23.51
CA ARG A 298 21.34 -14.66 -23.34
C ARG A 298 21.09 -15.00 -21.87
N MET A 299 22.12 -15.01 -21.03
CA MET A 299 21.95 -15.20 -19.59
C MET A 299 21.18 -14.04 -18.95
N CYS A 300 21.49 -12.81 -19.36
CA CYS A 300 20.77 -11.62 -18.89
C CYS A 300 19.29 -11.62 -19.31
N GLU A 301 18.97 -12.13 -20.51
CA GLU A 301 17.59 -12.33 -20.95
C GLU A 301 16.88 -13.39 -20.10
N THR A 302 17.51 -14.56 -19.93
CA THR A 302 16.93 -15.71 -19.22
C THR A 302 16.65 -15.40 -17.75
N HIS A 303 17.53 -14.62 -17.11
CA HIS A 303 17.46 -14.30 -15.67
C HIS A 303 17.06 -12.84 -15.39
N ALA A 304 16.61 -12.09 -16.40
CA ALA A 304 16.19 -10.68 -16.28
C ALA A 304 17.25 -9.72 -15.70
N LEU A 305 18.55 -9.95 -15.94
CA LEU A 305 19.69 -9.20 -15.39
C LEU A 305 20.16 -8.03 -16.27
N HIS A 306 19.23 -7.30 -16.88
CA HIS A 306 19.59 -6.27 -17.85
C HIS A 306 20.32 -5.07 -17.23
N SER A 307 20.03 -4.71 -15.99
CA SER A 307 20.74 -3.65 -15.25
C SER A 307 22.22 -3.98 -15.11
N VAL A 308 22.53 -5.21 -14.69
CA VAL A 308 23.91 -5.72 -14.55
C VAL A 308 24.62 -5.74 -15.91
N ALA A 309 23.93 -6.15 -16.98
CA ALA A 309 24.48 -6.13 -18.32
C ALA A 309 24.87 -4.71 -18.77
N LEU A 310 24.04 -3.70 -18.48
CA LEU A 310 24.30 -2.30 -18.81
C LEU A 310 25.46 -1.70 -17.99
N GLU A 311 25.67 -2.17 -16.76
CA GLU A 311 26.84 -1.81 -15.94
C GLU A 311 28.13 -2.38 -16.54
N ILE A 312 28.11 -3.67 -16.89
CA ILE A 312 29.26 -4.38 -17.47
C ILE A 312 29.69 -3.72 -18.78
N TYR A 313 28.74 -3.49 -19.70
CA TYR A 313 29.03 -2.92 -21.01
C TYR A 313 28.90 -1.40 -21.05
N LYS A 314 29.19 -0.68 -19.96
CA LYS A 314 29.00 0.78 -19.89
C LYS A 314 29.66 1.55 -21.04
N ASN A 315 30.85 1.13 -21.47
CA ASN A 315 31.65 1.78 -22.51
C ASN A 315 31.87 0.89 -23.75
N GLY A 316 31.20 -0.26 -23.84
CA GLY A 316 31.40 -1.22 -24.92
C GLY A 316 30.43 -0.99 -26.10
N PRO A 317 30.82 -1.32 -27.35
CA PRO A 317 29.89 -1.32 -28.48
C PRO A 317 28.70 -2.27 -28.29
N GLU A 318 28.82 -3.25 -27.40
CA GLU A 318 27.79 -4.21 -27.02
C GLU A 318 26.63 -3.58 -26.25
N ARG A 319 26.82 -2.38 -25.66
CA ARG A 319 25.78 -1.67 -24.90
C ARG A 319 24.51 -1.46 -25.71
N GLY A 320 24.66 -1.12 -27.00
CA GLY A 320 23.53 -0.87 -27.89
C GLY A 320 22.65 -2.11 -28.05
N LYS A 321 23.26 -3.30 -28.19
CA LYS A 321 22.53 -4.58 -28.29
C LYS A 321 21.77 -4.91 -27.01
N VAL A 322 22.39 -4.67 -25.85
CA VAL A 322 21.74 -4.86 -24.55
C VAL A 322 20.54 -3.91 -24.42
N MET A 323 20.67 -2.65 -24.81
CA MET A 323 19.58 -1.67 -24.79
C MET A 323 18.43 -2.03 -25.75
N GLU A 324 18.72 -2.59 -26.92
CA GLU A 324 17.70 -3.05 -27.88
C GLU A 324 16.85 -4.18 -27.27
N ILE A 325 17.48 -5.13 -26.60
CA ILE A 325 16.79 -6.22 -25.89
C ILE A 325 15.95 -5.69 -24.72
N VAL A 326 16.48 -4.72 -23.98
CA VAL A 326 15.76 -4.05 -22.89
C VAL A 326 14.51 -3.34 -23.43
N ALA A 327 14.62 -2.67 -24.58
CA ALA A 327 13.49 -2.04 -25.22
C ALA A 327 12.40 -3.07 -25.59
N GLU A 328 12.76 -4.17 -26.25
CA GLU A 328 11.78 -5.23 -26.60
C GLU A 328 11.14 -5.88 -25.38
N LYS A 329 11.88 -6.00 -24.27
CA LYS A 329 11.31 -6.44 -23.00
C LYS A 329 10.31 -5.42 -22.45
N HIS A 330 10.63 -4.14 -22.47
CA HIS A 330 9.71 -3.10 -22.01
C HIS A 330 8.40 -3.08 -22.81
N VAL A 331 8.43 -3.40 -24.10
CA VAL A 331 7.20 -3.61 -24.89
C VAL A 331 6.35 -4.74 -24.29
N LYS A 332 6.96 -5.90 -23.97
CA LYS A 332 6.27 -7.05 -23.36
C LYS A 332 5.76 -6.77 -21.95
N ASP A 333 6.50 -5.99 -21.18
CA ASP A 333 6.17 -5.63 -19.79
C ASP A 333 5.08 -4.54 -19.70
N GLY A 334 4.59 -4.02 -20.84
CA GLY A 334 3.55 -2.98 -20.88
C GLY A 334 4.07 -1.56 -20.71
N PHE A 335 5.35 -1.33 -20.96
CA PHE A 335 6.01 -0.01 -20.97
C PHE A 335 6.55 0.40 -22.35
N PRO A 336 5.72 0.42 -23.40
CA PRO A 336 6.14 0.69 -24.77
C PRO A 336 6.71 2.11 -24.99
N GLY A 337 6.26 3.14 -24.25
CA GLY A 337 6.86 4.48 -24.35
C GLY A 337 8.34 4.54 -23.95
N ALA A 338 8.74 3.75 -22.95
CA ALA A 338 10.15 3.60 -22.57
C ALA A 338 10.93 2.86 -23.67
N ALA A 339 10.34 1.84 -24.29
CA ALA A 339 10.93 1.12 -25.41
C ALA A 339 11.16 2.04 -26.62
N VAL A 340 10.18 2.86 -26.98
CA VAL A 340 10.28 3.86 -28.07
C VAL A 340 11.44 4.82 -27.81
N SER A 341 11.50 5.39 -26.60
CA SER A 341 12.58 6.33 -26.23
C SER A 341 13.97 5.68 -26.33
N LEU A 342 14.11 4.43 -25.89
CA LEU A 342 15.35 3.68 -25.98
C LEU A 342 15.73 3.38 -27.45
N LEU A 343 14.79 2.95 -28.27
CA LEU A 343 15.03 2.63 -29.68
C LEU A 343 15.39 3.88 -30.49
N LEU A 344 14.73 5.02 -30.24
CA LEU A 344 15.10 6.30 -30.83
C LEU A 344 16.52 6.71 -30.44
N GLY A 345 16.89 6.57 -29.16
CA GLY A 345 18.25 6.84 -28.69
C GLY A 345 19.33 5.94 -29.32
N LEU A 346 18.95 4.75 -29.80
CA LEU A 346 19.82 3.82 -30.52
C LEU A 346 19.84 4.04 -32.04
N GLY A 347 19.05 4.97 -32.57
CA GLY A 347 18.88 5.17 -34.01
C GLY A 347 18.09 4.04 -34.70
N LYS A 348 17.34 3.23 -33.94
CA LYS A 348 16.53 2.11 -34.43
C LYS A 348 15.11 2.58 -34.77
N PHE A 349 15.03 3.51 -35.72
CA PHE A 349 13.83 4.29 -35.94
C PHE A 349 12.62 3.50 -36.45
N GLY A 350 12.79 2.62 -37.45
CA GLY A 350 11.66 1.86 -38.01
C GLY A 350 10.89 1.08 -36.94
N ARG A 351 11.62 0.40 -36.04
CA ARG A 351 11.00 -0.33 -34.92
C ARG A 351 10.37 0.60 -33.88
N ALA A 352 11.00 1.74 -33.60
CA ALA A 352 10.45 2.75 -32.69
C ALA A 352 9.11 3.30 -33.21
N VAL A 353 9.01 3.60 -34.51
CA VAL A 353 7.79 4.10 -35.14
C VAL A 353 6.66 3.07 -35.08
N GLU A 354 6.93 1.80 -35.35
CA GLU A 354 5.91 0.73 -35.23
C GLU A 354 5.29 0.68 -33.83
N ILE A 355 6.12 0.77 -32.78
CA ILE A 355 5.65 0.73 -31.39
C ILE A 355 4.93 2.03 -31.03
N ALA A 356 5.47 3.18 -31.46
CA ALA A 356 4.88 4.49 -31.18
C ALA A 356 3.50 4.68 -31.84
N LYS A 357 3.29 4.10 -33.03
CA LYS A 357 1.97 4.06 -33.69
C LYS A 357 0.93 3.32 -32.85
N ILE A 358 1.30 2.18 -32.26
CA ILE A 358 0.41 1.37 -31.40
C ILE A 358 0.03 2.16 -30.15
N GLU A 359 0.99 2.90 -29.57
CA GLU A 359 0.77 3.72 -28.38
C GLU A 359 0.15 5.09 -28.65
N ASN A 360 -0.03 5.44 -29.93
CA ASN A 360 -0.47 6.77 -30.36
C ASN A 360 0.46 7.90 -29.86
N ASP A 361 1.75 7.61 -29.72
CA ASP A 361 2.81 8.57 -29.38
C ASP A 361 3.31 9.27 -30.65
N TRP A 362 2.49 10.20 -31.14
CA TRP A 362 2.79 10.95 -32.35
C TRP A 362 4.04 11.82 -32.23
N GLU A 363 4.41 12.27 -31.02
CA GLU A 363 5.60 13.10 -30.82
C GLU A 363 6.87 12.30 -31.09
N ALA A 364 6.93 11.06 -30.60
CA ALA A 364 8.01 10.14 -30.91
C ALA A 364 8.09 9.80 -32.41
N VAL A 365 6.95 9.58 -33.05
CA VAL A 365 6.88 9.35 -34.51
C VAL A 365 7.39 10.56 -35.28
N MET A 366 6.95 11.78 -34.94
CA MET A 366 7.39 12.99 -35.64
C MET A 366 8.84 13.36 -35.33
N THR A 367 9.37 12.94 -34.17
CA THR A 367 10.80 13.06 -33.86
C THR A 367 11.66 12.26 -34.85
N TYR A 368 11.19 11.08 -35.28
CA TYR A 368 11.85 10.34 -36.35
C TYR A 368 11.82 11.12 -37.66
N PHE A 369 10.63 11.48 -38.15
CA PHE A 369 10.48 12.15 -39.45
C PHE A 369 11.15 13.53 -39.52
N GLY A 370 11.33 14.22 -38.38
CA GLY A 370 12.08 15.47 -38.31
C GLY A 370 13.58 15.32 -38.62
N SER A 371 14.10 14.09 -38.61
CA SER A 371 15.51 13.78 -38.89
C SER A 371 15.80 13.27 -40.30
N VAL A 372 14.77 13.10 -41.14
CA VAL A 372 14.90 12.44 -42.45
C VAL A 372 14.90 13.42 -43.63
N GLU A 373 15.52 13.00 -44.74
CA GLU A 373 15.59 13.74 -46.01
C GLU A 373 14.23 13.80 -46.72
N GLU A 374 14.13 14.68 -47.73
CA GLU A 374 12.88 15.10 -48.37
C GLU A 374 12.10 13.95 -49.05
N GLU A 375 12.76 12.84 -49.37
CA GLU A 375 12.20 11.65 -50.03
C GLU A 375 11.26 10.83 -49.12
N GLU A 376 11.41 10.87 -47.79
CA GLU A 376 10.52 10.15 -46.83
C GLU A 376 9.29 10.99 -46.39
N ARG A 377 9.09 12.16 -47.01
CA ARG A 377 7.95 13.04 -46.71
C ARG A 377 6.61 12.40 -47.07
N GLU A 378 6.55 11.58 -48.12
CA GLU A 378 5.33 10.87 -48.51
C GLU A 378 4.93 9.83 -47.46
N GLU A 379 5.89 9.06 -46.94
CA GLU A 379 5.64 8.10 -45.86
C GLU A 379 5.15 8.80 -44.59
N MET A 380 5.73 9.96 -44.27
CA MET A 380 5.30 10.77 -43.13
C MET A 380 3.82 11.18 -43.23
N VAL A 381 3.37 11.61 -44.41
CA VAL A 381 1.97 12.00 -44.64
C VAL A 381 1.02 10.81 -44.45
N ASP A 382 1.38 9.63 -44.95
CA ASP A 382 0.59 8.41 -44.74
C ASP A 382 0.49 8.04 -43.25
N VAL A 383 1.59 8.20 -42.50
CA VAL A 383 1.60 7.98 -41.05
C VAL A 383 0.76 9.02 -40.30
N VAL A 384 0.82 10.29 -40.72
CA VAL A 384 -0.05 11.35 -40.16
C VAL A 384 -1.51 11.00 -40.35
N GLU A 385 -1.93 10.59 -41.55
CA GLU A 385 -3.33 10.23 -41.83
C GLU A 385 -3.80 9.03 -40.99
N GLU A 386 -2.94 8.03 -40.82
CA GLU A 386 -3.21 6.87 -39.95
C GLU A 386 -3.42 7.30 -38.48
N LEU A 387 -2.50 8.09 -37.91
CA LEU A 387 -2.57 8.57 -36.53
C LEU A 387 -3.79 9.47 -36.30
N VAL A 388 -4.04 10.41 -37.22
CA VAL A 388 -5.21 11.28 -37.18
C VAL A 388 -6.49 10.45 -37.21
N GLY A 389 -6.57 9.42 -38.06
CA GLY A 389 -7.70 8.50 -38.11
C GLY A 389 -8.01 7.83 -36.77
N TYR A 390 -6.99 7.33 -36.07
CA TYR A 390 -7.16 6.75 -34.73
C TYR A 390 -7.61 7.78 -33.69
N MET A 391 -6.98 8.96 -33.68
CA MET A 391 -7.32 10.05 -32.76
C MET A 391 -8.74 10.56 -32.97
N GLU A 392 -9.18 10.70 -34.23
CA GLU A 392 -10.54 11.10 -34.58
C GLU A 392 -11.58 10.10 -34.08
N VAL A 393 -11.33 8.79 -34.21
CA VAL A 393 -12.25 7.76 -33.72
C VAL A 393 -12.38 7.79 -32.19
N SER A 394 -11.30 8.13 -31.47
CA SER A 394 -11.29 8.20 -30.01
C SER A 394 -12.26 9.24 -29.44
N GLN A 395 -12.49 10.34 -30.18
CA GLN A 395 -13.27 11.52 -29.76
C GLN A 395 -12.86 12.12 -28.40
N LYS A 396 -11.67 11.78 -27.88
CA LYS A 396 -11.14 12.37 -26.65
C LYS A 396 -10.69 13.79 -26.93
N ARG A 397 -10.94 14.71 -25.99
CA ARG A 397 -10.64 16.14 -26.18
C ARG A 397 -9.17 16.37 -26.56
N LEU A 398 -8.23 15.77 -25.83
CA LEU A 398 -6.80 15.95 -26.10
C LEU A 398 -6.37 15.35 -27.45
N ASP A 399 -6.90 14.20 -27.83
CA ASP A 399 -6.55 13.54 -29.10
C ASP A 399 -7.05 14.34 -30.31
N LEU A 400 -8.21 15.00 -30.21
CA LEU A 400 -8.70 15.91 -31.25
C LEU A 400 -7.78 17.13 -31.44
N TRP A 401 -7.19 17.64 -30.36
CA TRP A 401 -6.19 18.72 -30.43
C TRP A 401 -4.88 18.24 -31.07
N ARG A 402 -4.41 17.06 -30.68
CA ARG A 402 -3.20 16.43 -31.25
C ARG A 402 -3.37 16.16 -32.74
N ALA A 403 -4.50 15.58 -33.15
CA ALA A 403 -4.83 15.34 -34.55
C ALA A 403 -4.88 16.64 -35.37
N SER A 404 -5.49 17.70 -34.82
CA SER A 404 -5.49 19.01 -35.47
C SER A 404 -4.08 19.58 -35.62
N THR A 405 -3.25 19.45 -34.59
CA THR A 405 -1.84 19.89 -34.62
C THR A 405 -1.05 19.15 -35.68
N LEU A 406 -1.21 17.83 -35.76
CA LEU A 406 -0.58 16.98 -36.77
C LEU A 406 -0.90 17.45 -38.19
N LEU A 407 -2.18 17.64 -38.51
CA LEU A 407 -2.62 18.13 -39.82
C LEU A 407 -2.08 19.53 -40.11
N LEU A 408 -2.13 20.46 -39.16
CA LEU A 408 -1.70 21.84 -39.39
C LEU A 408 -0.19 22.01 -39.54
N GLN A 409 0.60 21.14 -38.90
CA GLN A 409 2.05 21.25 -38.88
C GLN A 409 2.73 20.40 -39.94
N TYR A 410 2.23 19.18 -40.17
CA TYR A 410 2.91 18.17 -40.98
C TYR A 410 2.22 17.89 -42.33
N ASP A 411 0.91 18.12 -42.44
CA ASP A 411 0.16 17.99 -43.71
C ASP A 411 -0.85 19.14 -43.95
N PRO A 412 -0.38 20.39 -44.18
CA PRO A 412 -1.22 21.57 -44.20
C PRO A 412 -1.92 21.81 -45.56
N THR A 413 -2.50 20.79 -46.19
CA THR A 413 -3.35 20.98 -47.39
C THR A 413 -4.62 21.76 -47.04
N SER A 414 -5.22 22.45 -48.02
CA SER A 414 -6.44 23.25 -47.79
C SER A 414 -7.60 22.43 -47.19
N GLY A 415 -7.75 21.17 -47.62
CA GLY A 415 -8.74 20.25 -47.06
C GLY A 415 -8.42 19.85 -45.61
N ASN A 416 -7.16 19.58 -45.30
CA ASN A 416 -6.73 19.19 -43.95
C ASN A 416 -6.72 20.35 -42.97
N GLN A 417 -6.49 21.59 -43.43
CA GLN A 417 -6.70 22.79 -42.62
C GLN A 417 -8.15 22.92 -42.18
N GLU A 418 -9.12 22.71 -43.08
CA GLU A 418 -10.55 22.76 -42.72
C GLU A 418 -10.92 21.61 -41.75
N ARG A 419 -10.40 20.40 -42.01
CA ARG A 419 -10.57 19.23 -41.12
C ARG A 419 -10.03 19.52 -39.72
N ALA A 420 -8.80 20.02 -39.61
CA ALA A 420 -8.15 20.36 -38.36
C ALA A 420 -8.94 21.39 -37.53
N LEU A 421 -9.56 22.38 -38.19
CA LEU A 421 -10.40 23.38 -37.54
C LEU A 421 -11.73 22.80 -37.04
N LYS A 422 -12.31 21.85 -37.80
CA LYS A 422 -13.48 21.09 -37.34
C LYS A 422 -13.15 20.22 -36.13
N LEU A 423 -11.97 19.60 -36.08
CA LEU A 423 -11.50 18.82 -34.93
C LEU A 423 -11.28 19.67 -33.67
N LEU A 424 -10.69 20.86 -33.80
CA LEU A 424 -10.58 21.78 -32.66
C LEU A 424 -11.96 22.21 -32.16
N SER A 425 -12.89 22.46 -33.08
CA SER A 425 -14.26 22.86 -32.74
C SER A 425 -15.03 21.73 -32.05
N SER A 426 -14.87 20.47 -32.49
CA SER A 426 -15.47 19.32 -31.81
C SER A 426 -14.87 19.07 -30.42
N GLY A 427 -13.58 19.37 -30.25
CA GLY A 427 -12.89 19.37 -28.95
C GLY A 427 -13.19 20.57 -28.05
N CYS A 428 -14.06 21.51 -28.47
CA CYS A 428 -14.35 22.77 -27.78
C CYS A 428 -13.16 23.73 -27.61
N TYR A 429 -12.07 23.56 -28.37
CA TYR A 429 -10.94 24.49 -28.41
C TYR A 429 -11.23 25.68 -29.34
N PHE A 430 -12.36 26.36 -29.12
CA PHE A 430 -12.85 27.40 -30.04
C PHE A 430 -11.90 28.58 -30.18
N ILE A 431 -11.18 28.94 -29.10
CA ILE A 431 -10.16 29.99 -29.13
C ILE A 431 -9.01 29.58 -30.05
N ALA A 432 -8.53 28.34 -29.95
CA ALA A 432 -7.47 27.82 -30.80
C ALA A 432 -7.93 27.74 -32.26
N ALA A 433 -9.13 27.20 -32.51
CA ALA A 433 -9.73 27.15 -33.84
C ALA A 433 -9.82 28.55 -34.47
N ALA A 434 -10.35 29.54 -33.75
CA ALA A 434 -10.45 30.91 -34.26
C ALA A 434 -9.09 31.57 -34.49
N ARG A 435 -8.09 31.27 -33.65
CA ARG A 435 -6.70 31.74 -33.85
C ARG A 435 -6.12 31.15 -35.13
N GLU A 436 -6.24 29.85 -35.34
CA GLU A 436 -5.73 29.18 -36.55
C GLU A 436 -6.49 29.63 -37.81
N CYS A 437 -7.81 29.81 -37.75
CA CYS A 437 -8.60 30.40 -38.84
C CYS A 437 -8.04 31.76 -39.29
N ARG A 438 -7.72 32.64 -38.32
CA ARG A 438 -7.15 33.96 -38.60
C ARG A 438 -5.73 33.86 -39.13
N ARG A 439 -4.89 32.99 -38.56
CA ARG A 439 -3.50 32.78 -39.00
C ARG A 439 -3.44 32.29 -40.46
N LEU A 440 -4.37 31.42 -40.85
CA LEU A 440 -4.46 30.85 -42.19
C LEU A 440 -5.23 31.75 -43.19
N ASN A 441 -5.67 32.96 -42.78
CA ASN A 441 -6.50 33.86 -43.59
C ASN A 441 -7.80 33.24 -44.12
N LEU A 442 -8.35 32.23 -43.43
CA LEU A 442 -9.60 31.54 -43.78
C LEU A 442 -10.82 32.28 -43.20
N THR A 443 -10.91 33.60 -43.41
CA THR A 443 -11.90 34.47 -42.78
C THR A 443 -13.27 34.42 -43.47
N GLY A 444 -14.35 34.48 -42.68
CA GLY A 444 -15.73 34.52 -43.18
C GLY A 444 -16.56 33.31 -42.75
N ALA A 445 -16.84 32.40 -43.68
CA ALA A 445 -17.72 31.26 -43.46
C ALA A 445 -17.22 30.29 -42.37
N LEU A 446 -15.92 30.00 -42.35
CA LEU A 446 -15.34 29.02 -41.43
C LEU A 446 -15.24 29.57 -39.99
N LEU A 447 -14.88 30.85 -39.83
CA LEU A 447 -14.92 31.53 -38.54
C LEU A 447 -16.36 31.63 -37.98
N GLY A 448 -17.34 31.87 -38.86
CA GLY A 448 -18.77 31.80 -38.51
C GLY A 448 -19.17 30.41 -38.03
N SER A 449 -18.70 29.35 -38.69
CA SER A 449 -18.93 27.96 -38.29
C SER A 449 -18.36 27.62 -36.90
N VAL A 450 -17.18 28.15 -36.55
CA VAL A 450 -16.61 28.01 -35.19
C VAL A 450 -17.51 28.68 -34.14
N LEU A 451 -18.02 29.88 -34.45
CA LEU A 451 -18.96 30.60 -33.57
C LEU A 451 -20.28 29.85 -33.40
N ASP A 452 -20.85 29.33 -34.47
CA ASP A 452 -22.08 28.54 -34.42
C ASP A 452 -21.89 27.23 -33.64
N SER A 453 -20.72 26.61 -33.77
CA SER A 453 -20.34 25.44 -32.97
C SER A 453 -20.26 25.78 -31.48
N ALA A 454 -19.64 26.90 -31.11
CA ALA A 454 -19.57 27.36 -29.73
C ALA A 454 -20.96 27.68 -29.15
N ARG A 455 -21.83 28.36 -29.92
CA ARG A 455 -23.22 28.64 -29.52
C ARG A 455 -24.00 27.37 -29.26
N ASN A 456 -23.88 26.38 -30.14
CA ASN A 456 -24.55 25.10 -29.99
C ASN A 456 -24.01 24.32 -28.80
N SER A 457 -22.69 24.34 -28.56
CA SER A 457 -22.06 23.75 -27.37
C SER A 457 -22.67 24.34 -26.10
N ALA A 458 -22.68 25.68 -26.00
CA ALA A 458 -23.20 26.36 -24.82
C ALA A 458 -24.68 26.06 -24.56
N ARG A 459 -25.53 26.01 -25.61
CA ARG A 459 -26.95 25.63 -25.46
C ARG A 459 -27.08 24.22 -24.90
N MET A 460 -26.42 23.25 -25.53
CA MET A 460 -26.56 21.85 -25.16
C MET A 460 -26.03 21.58 -23.75
N VAL A 461 -24.84 22.12 -23.43
CA VAL A 461 -24.22 21.93 -22.11
C VAL A 461 -25.03 22.62 -21.02
N SER A 462 -25.57 23.82 -21.25
CA SER A 462 -26.44 24.50 -20.26
C SER A 462 -27.70 23.68 -19.96
N THR A 463 -28.35 23.14 -21.01
CA THR A 463 -29.54 22.29 -20.83
C THR A 463 -29.20 21.00 -20.08
N ASP A 464 -28.09 20.35 -20.44
CA ASP A 464 -27.67 19.11 -19.79
C ASP A 464 -27.30 19.33 -18.31
N ILE A 465 -26.60 20.42 -17.97
CA ILE A 465 -26.31 20.77 -16.57
C ILE A 465 -27.61 20.98 -15.78
N GLU A 466 -28.59 21.70 -16.34
CA GLU A 466 -29.86 21.93 -15.63
C GLU A 466 -30.66 20.63 -15.43
N GLU A 467 -30.65 19.71 -16.42
CA GLU A 467 -31.25 18.39 -16.27
C GLU A 467 -30.53 17.55 -15.19
N ARG A 468 -29.19 17.56 -15.17
CA ARG A 468 -28.39 16.90 -14.14
C ARG A 468 -28.64 17.51 -12.76
N ARG A 469 -28.83 18.82 -12.67
CA ARG A 469 -29.12 19.57 -11.44
C ARG A 469 -30.47 19.17 -10.85
N VAL A 470 -31.53 19.10 -11.66
CA VAL A 470 -32.85 18.60 -11.22
C VAL A 470 -32.74 17.16 -10.72
N LYS A 471 -32.01 16.30 -11.46
CA LYS A 471 -31.77 14.92 -11.07
C LYS A 471 -30.96 14.82 -9.77
N PHE A 472 -29.97 15.68 -9.57
CA PHE A 472 -29.15 15.74 -8.36
C PHE A 472 -30.02 16.01 -7.13
N LYS A 473 -30.83 17.08 -7.14
CA LYS A 473 -31.73 17.44 -6.03
C LYS A 473 -32.65 16.27 -5.61
N VAL A 474 -33.32 15.65 -6.58
CA VAL A 474 -34.24 14.54 -6.32
C VAL A 474 -33.52 13.31 -5.74
N ASN A 475 -32.28 13.05 -6.13
CA ASN A 475 -31.52 11.92 -5.57
C ASN A 475 -30.83 12.28 -4.25
N LEU A 476 -30.54 13.55 -3.99
CA LEU A 476 -30.00 14.01 -2.72
C LEU A 476 -31.03 13.82 -1.61
N GLU A 477 -32.29 14.22 -1.86
CA GLU A 477 -33.38 13.96 -0.92
C GLU A 477 -33.56 12.47 -0.59
N LYS A 478 -33.34 11.60 -1.58
CA LYS A 478 -33.42 10.14 -1.38
C LYS A 478 -32.23 9.60 -0.63
N TYR A 479 -31.03 10.09 -0.93
CA TYR A 479 -29.82 9.74 -0.23
C TYR A 479 -29.92 10.06 1.26
N VAL A 480 -30.37 11.27 1.59
CA VAL A 480 -30.54 11.73 2.98
C VAL A 480 -31.53 10.84 3.72
N LYS A 481 -32.72 10.62 3.14
CA LYS A 481 -33.72 9.71 3.72
C LYS A 481 -33.19 8.28 3.92
N SER A 482 -32.46 7.73 2.95
CA SER A 482 -31.87 6.39 3.07
C SER A 482 -30.75 6.33 4.09
N LYS A 483 -29.95 7.40 4.23
CA LYS A 483 -28.88 7.51 5.23
C LYS A 483 -29.45 7.58 6.63
N ASP A 484 -30.44 8.44 6.86
CA ASP A 484 -31.10 8.56 8.17
C ASP A 484 -31.72 7.23 8.62
N LEU A 485 -32.35 6.50 7.69
CA LEU A 485 -32.91 5.17 7.96
C LEU A 485 -31.83 4.10 8.23
N TYR A 486 -30.65 4.23 7.61
CA TYR A 486 -29.53 3.33 7.86
C TYR A 486 -28.94 3.59 9.25
N ASP A 487 -28.66 4.85 9.57
CA ASP A 487 -28.10 5.26 10.87
C ASP A 487 -29.05 4.88 12.02
N GLU A 488 -30.36 5.03 11.84
CA GLU A 488 -31.38 4.58 12.80
C GLU A 488 -31.40 3.06 13.00
N LYS A 489 -31.18 2.28 11.94
CA LYS A 489 -31.10 0.80 12.04
C LYS A 489 -29.84 0.35 12.75
N GLU A 490 -28.71 1.01 12.52
CA GLU A 490 -27.46 0.68 13.21
C GLU A 490 -27.57 1.01 14.71
N ARG A 491 -28.14 2.17 15.08
CA ARG A 491 -28.44 2.50 16.49
C ARG A 491 -29.31 1.44 17.18
N ARG A 492 -30.36 0.95 16.51
CA ARG A 492 -31.22 -0.11 17.07
C ARG A 492 -30.50 -1.45 17.24
N LYS A 493 -29.57 -1.81 16.35
CA LYS A 493 -28.77 -3.03 16.52
C LYS A 493 -27.78 -2.91 17.68
N GLU A 494 -27.23 -1.73 17.92
CA GLU A 494 -26.37 -1.46 19.08
C GLU A 494 -27.18 -1.56 20.39
N GLU A 495 -28.41 -1.04 20.40
CA GLU A 495 -29.33 -1.16 21.54
C GLU A 495 -29.82 -2.61 21.78
N GLU A 496 -30.12 -3.37 20.71
CA GLU A 496 -30.55 -4.77 20.80
C GLU A 496 -29.39 -5.74 21.12
N GLY A 497 -28.19 -5.48 20.61
CA GLY A 497 -26.97 -6.25 20.91
C GLY A 497 -26.49 -6.10 22.36
N PHE A 498 -26.97 -5.08 23.07
CA PHE A 498 -26.74 -4.91 24.50
C PHE A 498 -27.67 -5.79 25.37
N ASN A 499 -28.74 -6.34 24.79
CA ASN A 499 -29.79 -7.06 25.53
C ASN A 499 -29.76 -8.60 25.33
N GLU A 500 -28.97 -9.12 24.38
CA GLU A 500 -28.77 -10.58 24.16
C GLU A 500 -27.49 -11.12 24.83
N GLY A 501 -27.19 -10.63 26.04
CA GLY A 501 -26.03 -11.03 26.84
C GLY A 501 -26.29 -12.04 27.96
N GLU A 502 -27.39 -12.81 27.96
CA GLU A 502 -27.57 -13.95 28.88
C GLU A 502 -28.38 -15.09 28.22
N GLY A 503 -27.70 -16.20 27.85
CA GLY A 503 -28.37 -17.46 27.49
C GLY A 503 -27.60 -18.39 26.57
N PHE A 504 -26.89 -19.37 27.14
CA PHE A 504 -26.24 -20.47 26.42
C PHE A 504 -27.25 -21.43 25.76
N GLY A 505 -26.98 -21.88 24.52
CA GLY A 505 -27.29 -23.26 24.11
C GLY A 505 -27.81 -23.52 22.67
N ALA A 506 -26.90 -24.06 21.85
CA ALA A 506 -27.10 -25.06 20.78
C ALA A 506 -27.48 -24.61 19.34
N GLY A 507 -26.47 -24.71 18.46
CA GLY A 507 -26.58 -25.43 17.19
C GLY A 507 -26.93 -24.63 15.93
N GLY A 508 -25.92 -24.33 15.10
CA GLY A 508 -26.13 -23.97 13.70
C GLY A 508 -24.97 -23.21 13.08
N ASN A 509 -24.20 -23.88 12.22
CA ASN A 509 -23.16 -23.26 11.38
C ASN A 509 -23.71 -22.06 10.60
N GLY A 510 -23.10 -20.88 10.78
CA GLY A 510 -23.48 -19.66 10.06
C GLY A 510 -22.67 -18.41 10.42
N SER A 511 -21.37 -18.42 10.14
CA SER A 511 -20.51 -17.25 9.95
C SER A 511 -20.56 -16.11 11.00
N GLU A 512 -19.85 -16.30 12.12
CA GLU A 512 -19.40 -15.23 13.05
C GLU A 512 -18.25 -14.35 12.48
N PHE A 513 -17.94 -14.44 11.18
CA PHE A 513 -16.81 -13.70 10.58
C PHE A 513 -17.16 -12.27 10.13
N SER A 514 -18.43 -11.84 10.23
CA SER A 514 -18.88 -10.56 9.66
C SER A 514 -18.81 -9.36 10.63
N ALA A 515 -18.73 -9.58 11.94
CA ALA A 515 -18.74 -8.47 12.91
C ALA A 515 -17.39 -7.72 12.98
N ALA A 516 -16.27 -8.43 12.81
CA ALA A 516 -14.93 -7.84 12.83
C ALA A 516 -14.57 -7.08 11.54
N THR A 517 -15.40 -7.14 10.49
CA THR A 517 -15.15 -6.42 9.22
C THR A 517 -15.89 -5.08 9.16
N SER A 518 -16.72 -4.75 10.15
CA SER A 518 -17.51 -3.50 10.16
C SER A 518 -16.76 -2.30 10.74
N PHE A 519 -15.78 -2.52 11.63
CA PHE A 519 -15.02 -1.44 12.26
C PHE A 519 -13.83 -0.93 11.44
N SER A 520 -13.48 -1.58 10.33
CA SER A 520 -12.37 -1.17 9.44
C SER A 520 -12.80 -0.39 8.19
N ASN A 521 -14.09 -0.11 7.99
CA ASN A 521 -14.57 0.62 6.80
C ASN A 521 -14.83 2.12 7.02
N ILE A 522 -14.53 2.65 8.21
CA ILE A 522 -14.60 4.10 8.49
C ILE A 522 -13.36 4.86 7.98
N SER A 523 -12.34 4.16 7.47
CA SER A 523 -11.25 4.78 6.70
C SER A 523 -11.20 4.22 5.27
N MET A 524 -12.04 4.75 4.38
CA MET A 524 -11.93 4.49 2.93
C MET A 524 -11.85 5.80 2.15
N ASN A 525 -10.77 6.54 2.43
CA ASN A 525 -10.17 7.43 1.45
C ASN A 525 -8.84 6.80 1.02
N SER A 526 -8.92 5.74 0.21
CA SER A 526 -7.85 5.30 -0.69
C SER A 526 -8.29 4.10 -1.55
N ASN A 527 -8.15 4.29 -2.86
CA ASN A 527 -7.99 3.25 -3.88
C ASN A 527 -9.00 2.09 -3.89
N TYR A 528 -10.28 2.41 -4.11
CA TYR A 528 -11.12 1.48 -4.85
C TYR A 528 -10.83 1.66 -6.35
N SER A 529 -10.04 0.73 -6.90
CA SER A 529 -10.06 0.42 -8.32
C SER A 529 -11.51 0.11 -8.70
N ALA A 530 -12.20 1.11 -9.23
CA ALA A 530 -13.46 0.93 -9.94
C ALA A 530 -13.19 -0.04 -11.09
N LYS A 531 -13.38 -1.34 -10.85
CA LYS A 531 -13.64 -2.32 -11.90
C LYS A 531 -14.95 -1.91 -12.57
N SER A 532 -14.80 -0.98 -13.51
CA SER A 532 -15.54 -0.86 -14.76
C SER A 532 -17.05 -1.15 -14.66
N TYR A 533 -17.76 -0.27 -13.95
CA TYR A 533 -19.07 0.23 -14.43
C TYR A 533 -18.91 1.55 -15.20
N THR A 534 -17.69 2.11 -15.20
CA THR A 534 -17.28 3.32 -15.91
C THR A 534 -16.89 3.10 -17.38
N SER A 535 -16.90 1.87 -17.90
CA SER A 535 -16.56 1.59 -19.31
C SER A 535 -17.73 1.76 -20.31
N GLY A 536 -18.81 2.42 -19.91
CA GLY A 536 -19.95 2.74 -20.78
C GLY A 536 -20.46 4.17 -20.67
N TYR A 537 -19.83 5.00 -19.82
CA TYR A 537 -20.27 6.35 -19.52
C TYR A 537 -19.12 7.36 -19.57
N SER A 538 -18.21 7.20 -20.53
CA SER A 538 -17.45 8.31 -21.10
C SER A 538 -18.20 8.76 -22.34
N GLY A 539 -19.07 9.76 -22.21
CA GLY A 539 -19.73 10.30 -23.40
C GLY A 539 -21.16 10.79 -23.19
N THR A 540 -21.36 11.81 -22.35
CA THR A 540 -22.02 13.02 -22.87
C THR A 540 -20.97 13.88 -23.56
N SER A 541 -20.17 13.25 -24.43
CA SER A 541 -19.73 13.93 -25.63
C SER A 541 -21.01 14.21 -26.39
N THR A 542 -21.53 15.42 -26.23
CA THR A 542 -22.17 16.15 -27.33
C THR A 542 -21.11 16.30 -28.44
N ALA A 543 -20.68 15.16 -28.99
CA ALA A 543 -19.93 15.13 -30.22
C ALA A 543 -20.87 15.73 -31.25
N PHE A 544 -20.45 16.87 -31.80
CA PHE A 544 -21.08 17.48 -32.95
C PHE A 544 -21.09 16.48 -34.10
N THR A 545 -22.13 15.65 -34.19
CA THR A 545 -22.42 14.89 -35.41
C THR A 545 -22.93 15.89 -36.43
N PHE A 546 -22.01 16.43 -37.22
CA PHE A 546 -22.34 16.90 -38.56
C PHE A 546 -22.95 15.71 -39.31
N ASN A 547 -24.14 15.90 -39.88
CA ASN A 547 -24.71 14.97 -40.86
C ASN A 547 -23.68 14.79 -41.98
N LYS A 548 -22.96 13.66 -41.97
CA LYS A 548 -22.16 13.25 -43.11
C LYS A 548 -23.14 12.72 -44.15
N GLY A 549 -23.36 13.52 -45.19
CA GLY A 549 -23.99 13.07 -46.43
C GLY A 549 -23.27 11.83 -46.96
N GLU A 550 -24.04 11.05 -47.70
CA GLU A 550 -23.68 9.77 -48.30
C GLU A 550 -22.28 9.79 -48.94
N ASN A 551 -21.57 8.67 -48.75
CA ASN A 551 -20.31 8.22 -49.38
C ASN A 551 -19.09 8.16 -48.43
N ALA A 552 -18.95 7.01 -47.77
CA ALA A 552 -17.66 6.35 -47.52
C ALA A 552 -17.93 4.90 -47.10
N SER A 553 -17.67 3.98 -48.01
CA SER A 553 -17.74 2.53 -47.83
C SER A 553 -16.57 1.99 -47.02
N GLY A 554 -16.82 0.97 -46.20
CA GLY A 554 -15.81 -0.05 -45.88
C GLY A 554 -15.21 -0.01 -44.46
N GLY A 555 -15.98 -0.40 -43.45
CA GLY A 555 -15.46 -0.77 -42.14
C GLY A 555 -16.59 -1.25 -41.23
N LYS A 556 -16.59 -2.51 -40.80
CA LYS A 556 -17.62 -3.11 -39.94
C LYS A 556 -17.54 -2.53 -38.52
N PHE A 557 -18.04 -1.31 -38.31
CA PHE A 557 -18.22 -0.73 -36.98
C PHE A 557 -19.61 -1.05 -36.45
N LYS A 558 -19.67 -1.48 -35.17
CA LYS A 558 -20.94 -1.77 -34.47
C LYS A 558 -21.84 -0.55 -34.55
N SER A 559 -23.01 -0.72 -35.19
CA SER A 559 -23.93 0.38 -35.44
C SER A 559 -24.31 1.10 -34.14
N ASN A 560 -24.52 2.42 -34.19
CA ASN A 560 -25.04 3.27 -33.10
C ASN A 560 -26.30 2.68 -32.41
N ARG A 561 -26.99 1.76 -33.10
CA ARG A 561 -28.16 1.00 -32.64
C ARG A 561 -27.82 -0.05 -31.58
N GLU A 562 -26.63 -0.66 -31.63
CA GLU A 562 -26.16 -1.62 -30.62
C GLU A 562 -25.71 -0.93 -29.34
N ALA A 563 -24.95 0.18 -29.44
CA ALA A 563 -24.56 0.98 -28.29
C ALA A 563 -25.79 1.50 -27.52
N ASN A 564 -26.80 2.00 -28.23
CA ASN A 564 -28.07 2.42 -27.62
C ASN A 564 -28.88 1.26 -27.01
N LYS A 565 -28.78 0.04 -27.56
CA LYS A 565 -29.41 -1.15 -26.96
C LYS A 565 -28.72 -1.56 -25.67
N ILE A 566 -27.39 -1.50 -25.61
CA ILE A 566 -26.59 -1.81 -24.42
C ILE A 566 -26.90 -0.79 -23.31
N LYS A 567 -26.86 0.51 -23.61
CA LYS A 567 -27.20 1.60 -22.67
C LYS A 567 -28.62 1.46 -22.11
N ASN A 568 -29.59 1.11 -22.96
CA ASN A 568 -30.97 0.87 -22.52
C ASN A 568 -31.13 -0.40 -21.66
N ARG A 569 -30.33 -1.43 -21.91
CA ARG A 569 -30.32 -2.66 -21.10
C ARG A 569 -29.72 -2.40 -19.73
N GLU A 570 -28.62 -1.66 -19.64
CA GLU A 570 -27.98 -1.25 -18.39
C GLU A 570 -28.89 -0.36 -17.55
N ARG A 571 -29.55 0.63 -18.16
CA ARG A 571 -30.53 1.48 -17.47
C ARG A 571 -31.71 0.68 -16.92
N ARG A 572 -32.16 -0.36 -17.63
CA ARG A 572 -33.21 -1.28 -17.14
C ARG A 572 -32.72 -2.15 -15.98
N ASN A 573 -31.48 -2.62 -16.04
CA ASN A 573 -30.86 -3.42 -14.98
C ASN A 573 -30.65 -2.59 -13.71
N ALA A 574 -30.14 -1.35 -13.83
CA ALA A 574 -30.00 -0.43 -12.71
C ALA A 574 -31.34 -0.13 -12.03
N LYS A 575 -32.40 0.11 -12.81
CA LYS A 575 -33.76 0.30 -12.27
C LYS A 575 -34.32 -0.95 -11.58
N ARG A 576 -33.99 -2.15 -12.08
CA ARG A 576 -34.40 -3.43 -11.45
C ARG A 576 -33.63 -3.68 -10.16
N LEU A 577 -32.34 -3.32 -10.12
CA LEU A 577 -31.50 -3.45 -8.93
C LEU A 577 -31.93 -2.47 -7.84
N ALA A 578 -32.17 -1.21 -8.19
CA ALA A 578 -32.70 -0.20 -7.27
C ALA A 578 -34.07 -0.59 -6.67
N LYS A 579 -34.93 -1.30 -7.42
CA LYS A 579 -36.20 -1.83 -6.91
C LYS A 579 -36.07 -3.05 -5.99
N LYS A 580 -34.93 -3.73 -6.00
CA LYS A 580 -34.65 -4.89 -5.16
C LYS A 580 -33.89 -4.54 -3.88
N MET A 581 -33.34 -3.32 -3.79
CA MET A 581 -32.64 -2.82 -2.61
C MET A 581 -33.64 -2.59 -1.48
N GLN A 582 -33.26 -2.98 -0.25
CA GLN A 582 -34.08 -2.71 0.91
C GLN A 582 -33.91 -1.25 1.35
N PRO A 583 -35.00 -0.55 1.70
CA PRO A 583 -34.93 0.82 2.21
C PRO A 583 -34.01 0.93 3.44
N GLY A 584 -33.08 1.87 3.42
CA GLY A 584 -32.09 2.09 4.51
C GLY A 584 -31.03 1.00 4.61
N SER A 585 -30.69 0.33 3.49
CA SER A 585 -29.55 -0.58 3.41
C SER A 585 -28.28 0.16 2.96
N ILE A 586 -27.11 -0.33 3.37
CA ILE A 586 -25.81 0.24 2.94
C ILE A 586 -25.66 0.28 1.42
N ASP A 587 -26.25 -0.70 0.71
CA ASP A 587 -26.24 -0.76 -0.75
C ASP A 587 -27.10 0.34 -1.41
N GLU A 588 -28.22 0.70 -0.79
CA GLU A 588 -29.06 1.81 -1.25
C GLU A 588 -28.36 3.17 -1.06
N VAL A 589 -27.72 3.36 0.11
CA VAL A 589 -26.92 4.57 0.40
C VAL A 589 -25.76 4.69 -0.60
N ARG A 590 -25.03 3.61 -0.86
CA ARG A 590 -23.93 3.57 -1.86
C ARG A 590 -24.44 3.84 -3.27
N TYR A 591 -25.60 3.30 -3.64
CA TYR A 591 -26.22 3.53 -4.95
C TYR A 591 -26.52 5.02 -5.17
N TYR A 592 -27.24 5.67 -4.24
CA TYR A 592 -27.55 7.09 -4.39
C TYR A 592 -26.30 7.96 -4.35
N LYS A 593 -25.29 7.61 -3.53
CA LYS A 593 -23.98 8.27 -3.53
C LYS A 593 -23.33 8.22 -4.92
N GLY A 594 -23.34 7.06 -5.58
CA GLY A 594 -22.84 6.91 -6.95
C GLY A 594 -23.60 7.77 -7.97
N VAL A 595 -24.94 7.80 -7.88
CA VAL A 595 -25.77 8.63 -8.78
C VAL A 595 -25.49 10.13 -8.58
N LEU A 596 -25.23 10.58 -7.36
CA LEU A 596 -24.87 11.97 -7.07
C LEU A 596 -23.51 12.34 -7.66
N VAL A 597 -22.50 11.44 -7.56
CA VAL A 597 -21.20 11.60 -8.23
C VAL A 597 -21.36 11.70 -9.75
N GLU A 598 -22.23 10.91 -10.36
CA GLU A 598 -22.48 10.98 -11.82
C GLU A 598 -23.15 12.28 -12.28
N CYS A 599 -23.87 12.98 -11.40
CA CYS A 599 -24.57 14.21 -11.78
C CYS A 599 -23.63 15.43 -11.79
N LYS A 600 -22.51 15.39 -11.06
CA LYS A 600 -21.58 16.54 -10.97
C LYS A 600 -20.87 16.79 -12.30
N VAL A 601 -20.45 18.03 -12.52
CA VAL A 601 -19.61 18.38 -13.67
C VAL A 601 -18.16 18.02 -13.36
N GLY A 602 -17.54 17.22 -14.22
CA GLY A 602 -16.14 16.80 -14.08
C GLY A 602 -15.14 17.90 -14.51
N GLU A 603 -13.86 17.68 -14.21
CA GLU A 603 -12.77 18.60 -14.54
C GLU A 603 -12.63 18.84 -16.05
N GLU A 604 -12.63 17.78 -16.87
CA GLU A 604 -12.52 17.91 -18.33
C GLU A 604 -13.72 18.67 -18.94
N GLU A 605 -14.92 18.52 -18.36
CA GLU A 605 -16.15 19.20 -18.80
C GLU A 605 -16.14 20.67 -18.38
N LYS A 606 -15.66 20.97 -17.16
CA LYS A 606 -15.39 22.34 -16.70
C LYS A 606 -14.46 23.08 -17.65
N ASP A 607 -13.35 22.47 -18.06
CA ASP A 607 -12.42 23.13 -18.98
C ASP A 607 -13.06 23.41 -20.36
N LYS A 608 -14.00 22.57 -20.83
CA LYS A 608 -14.76 22.83 -22.07
C LYS A 608 -15.69 24.01 -21.88
N ILE A 609 -16.33 24.10 -20.72
CA ILE A 609 -17.23 25.21 -20.34
C ILE A 609 -16.45 26.53 -20.30
N VAL A 610 -15.29 26.54 -19.63
CA VAL A 610 -14.42 27.72 -19.52
C VAL A 610 -14.00 28.23 -20.91
N ASP A 611 -13.51 27.34 -21.78
CA ASP A 611 -13.12 27.71 -23.14
C ASP A 611 -14.30 28.25 -23.96
N THR A 612 -15.47 27.63 -23.81
CA THR A 612 -16.71 28.05 -24.50
C THR A 612 -17.13 29.44 -24.04
N ILE A 613 -17.19 29.69 -22.73
CA ILE A 613 -17.54 30.99 -22.14
C ILE A 613 -16.57 32.07 -22.63
N ASN A 614 -15.27 31.83 -22.49
CA ASN A 614 -14.25 32.79 -22.89
C ASN A 614 -14.34 33.13 -24.38
N TYR A 615 -14.59 32.14 -25.23
CA TYR A 615 -14.73 32.38 -26.67
C TYR A 615 -15.99 33.16 -27.03
N LEU A 616 -17.15 32.83 -26.43
CA LEU A 616 -18.41 33.54 -26.67
C LEU A 616 -18.32 35.01 -26.24
N VAL A 617 -17.72 35.26 -25.08
CA VAL A 617 -17.47 36.62 -24.57
C VAL A 617 -16.56 37.41 -25.52
N ARG A 618 -15.44 36.82 -25.97
CA ARG A 618 -14.53 37.44 -26.95
C ARG A 618 -15.19 37.69 -28.31
N SER A 619 -16.26 36.97 -28.60
CA SER A 619 -17.06 37.12 -29.82
C SER A 619 -18.22 38.12 -29.67
N GLY A 620 -18.38 38.74 -28.49
CA GLY A 620 -19.40 39.73 -28.19
C GLY A 620 -20.71 39.17 -27.61
N GLU A 621 -20.82 37.87 -27.33
CA GLU A 621 -22.04 37.22 -26.82
C GLU A 621 -22.06 37.09 -25.29
N VAL A 622 -21.96 38.22 -24.60
CA VAL A 622 -21.79 38.27 -23.15
C VAL A 622 -23.09 37.95 -22.39
N GLU A 623 -24.16 38.72 -22.62
CA GLU A 623 -25.43 38.62 -21.88
C GLU A 623 -26.36 37.49 -22.35
N GLY A 624 -25.95 36.70 -23.36
CA GLY A 624 -26.79 35.71 -24.03
C GLY A 624 -26.55 34.27 -23.55
N LEU A 625 -25.67 33.56 -24.26
CA LEU A 625 -25.38 32.15 -24.00
C LEU A 625 -24.27 31.94 -22.97
N ALA A 626 -23.28 32.84 -22.94
CA ALA A 626 -22.17 32.76 -22.00
C ALA A 626 -22.65 32.92 -20.54
N LYS A 627 -23.49 33.94 -20.27
CA LYS A 627 -24.10 34.14 -18.94
C LYS A 627 -24.93 32.96 -18.48
N ARG A 628 -25.81 32.43 -19.34
CA ARG A 628 -26.62 31.24 -19.00
C ARG A 628 -25.78 30.02 -18.66
N LEU A 629 -24.73 29.76 -19.43
CA LEU A 629 -23.83 28.63 -19.18
C LEU A 629 -23.07 28.80 -17.85
N PHE A 630 -22.63 30.03 -17.54
CA PHE A 630 -22.02 30.37 -16.27
C PHE A 630 -22.98 30.15 -15.09
N GLU A 631 -24.19 30.69 -15.17
CA GLU A 631 -25.23 30.55 -14.14
C GLU A 631 -25.64 29.09 -13.91
N SER A 632 -25.78 28.29 -14.98
CA SER A 632 -26.06 26.86 -14.86
C SER A 632 -24.94 26.12 -14.13
N TYR A 633 -23.66 26.41 -14.43
CA TYR A 633 -22.53 25.78 -13.76
C TYR A 633 -22.45 26.16 -12.27
N GLU A 634 -22.49 27.46 -11.94
CA GLU A 634 -22.45 27.91 -10.54
C GLU A 634 -23.70 27.45 -9.77
N GLY A 635 -24.87 27.42 -10.41
CA GLY A 635 -26.09 26.88 -9.81
C GLY A 635 -25.97 25.40 -9.42
N MET A 636 -25.37 24.57 -10.28
CA MET A 636 -25.07 23.16 -9.95
C MET A 636 -24.01 23.05 -8.85
N ARG A 637 -22.96 23.87 -8.91
CA ARG A 637 -21.88 23.89 -7.92
C ARG A 637 -22.38 24.25 -6.52
N CYS A 638 -23.24 25.27 -6.40
CA CYS A 638 -23.86 25.66 -5.14
C CYS A 638 -24.74 24.54 -4.57
N ASP A 639 -25.47 23.81 -5.41
CA ASP A 639 -26.27 22.67 -4.94
C ASP A 639 -25.39 21.50 -4.46
N VAL A 640 -24.22 21.28 -5.09
CA VAL A 640 -23.29 20.22 -4.70
C VAL A 640 -22.52 20.57 -3.42
N GLY A 641 -22.13 21.82 -3.24
CA GLY A 641 -21.37 22.29 -2.07
C GLY A 641 -22.22 22.63 -0.84
N GLY A 642 -23.48 22.19 -0.79
CA GLY A 642 -24.40 22.47 0.32
C GLY A 642 -24.51 21.31 1.32
N GLY A 643 -24.65 21.65 2.60
CA GLY A 643 -24.58 20.80 3.81
C GLY A 643 -24.85 19.28 3.71
N GLU A 644 -25.93 18.83 3.08
CA GLU A 644 -26.27 17.40 3.01
C GLU A 644 -25.41 16.59 2.00
N SER A 645 -24.64 17.29 1.16
CA SER A 645 -23.72 16.72 0.16
C SER A 645 -22.25 17.10 0.37
N ASP A 646 -21.84 17.48 1.59
CA ASP A 646 -20.45 17.88 1.93
C ASP A 646 -19.35 16.85 1.59
N PHE A 647 -19.73 15.60 1.28
CA PHE A 647 -18.82 14.58 0.77
C PHE A 647 -18.52 14.72 -0.75
N LEU A 648 -19.13 15.70 -1.42
CA LEU A 648 -18.93 16.01 -2.84
C LEU A 648 -18.41 17.43 -2.99
N GLU A 649 -17.41 17.55 -3.86
CA GLU A 649 -16.87 18.84 -4.24
C GLU A 649 -16.90 19.01 -5.78
N MET A 650 -17.16 20.24 -6.19
CA MET A 650 -17.05 20.74 -7.56
C MET A 650 -16.11 21.93 -7.58
N GLU A 651 -15.14 21.90 -8.50
CA GLU A 651 -14.14 22.95 -8.60
C GLU A 651 -14.74 24.31 -8.94
N GLU A 652 -14.06 25.36 -8.50
CA GLU A 652 -14.40 26.72 -8.88
C GLU A 652 -14.06 27.01 -10.35
N LEU A 653 -14.91 27.77 -11.04
CA LEU A 653 -14.48 28.39 -12.29
C LEU A 653 -13.29 29.34 -12.04
N PRO A 654 -12.34 29.44 -12.99
CA PRO A 654 -11.20 30.34 -12.88
C PRO A 654 -11.60 31.78 -12.52
N GLY A 655 -10.80 32.44 -11.67
CA GLY A 655 -11.12 33.75 -11.11
C GLY A 655 -11.35 34.85 -12.16
N ASN A 656 -10.71 34.74 -13.33
CA ASN A 656 -10.95 35.64 -14.46
C ASN A 656 -12.36 35.50 -15.06
N VAL A 657 -12.91 34.29 -15.14
CA VAL A 657 -14.29 34.06 -15.61
C VAL A 657 -15.28 34.58 -14.58
N LYS A 658 -15.04 34.33 -13.29
CA LYS A 658 -15.88 34.86 -12.21
C LYS A 658 -15.88 36.38 -12.16
N ALA A 659 -14.71 37.01 -12.26
CA ALA A 659 -14.59 38.46 -12.29
C ALA A 659 -15.35 39.08 -13.48
N LEU A 660 -15.34 38.40 -14.63
CA LEU A 660 -16.05 38.84 -15.83
C LEU A 660 -17.56 38.95 -15.60
N PHE A 661 -18.17 37.97 -14.93
CA PHE A 661 -19.60 37.96 -14.62
C PHE A 661 -19.96 38.65 -13.30
N ALA A 662 -19.00 38.98 -12.44
CA ALA A 662 -19.24 39.83 -11.27
C ALA A 662 -19.36 41.32 -11.64
N LEU A 663 -18.81 41.72 -12.80
CA LEU A 663 -18.86 43.08 -13.34
C LEU A 663 -20.13 43.36 -14.17
N LEU A 664 -20.85 42.31 -14.56
CA LEU A 664 -22.07 42.32 -15.39
C LEU A 664 -23.30 42.02 -14.52
#